data_AF-A0A5C3NBD3-F1
#
_entry.id   AF-A0A5C3NBD3-F1
#
_cell.length_a   1.000
_cell.length_b   1.000
_cell.length_c   1.000
_cell.angle_alpha   90.00
_cell.angle_beta   90.00
_cell.angle_gamma   90.00
#
_symmetry.space_group_name_H-M   'P 1'
#
loop_
_entity.id
_entity.type
_entity.pdbx_description
1 polymer ?
#
loop_
_entity_poly.entity_id
_entity_poly.type
_entity_poly.pdbx_seq_one_letter_code
_entity_poly.pdbx_strand_id
1 'polypeptide(L)'
;MNEERPLKKPRTTYSSDAADLELFCPSNLINTSDVVAGSADADIREYIQGKVLMRWAAIKRVRLSGHGRSAEIELRGRCAEQWDSFGFDIGDVLQVSLKGVKIAESKSAGTLSLVYDDGIAFKYVSRSKKVEDKGIVVNLWTSEEKLCQEGCPSPSRRMIDPDDWYSTPSTRRESAARQPIKGAAPLNVVPEEDEKLDPTECQGLDNAPELKGQAAAIPIGDLLAKSETDGASANTVSLPIAQPAAADTDEVRYVPQHRLELDSSRVGPSLTNMAPESATAEVSSEEIDTENESKKARRARLKKEKQQRQVLQATENLVSPVTPDIAVGNPVEQAMESEEIRQASATHNFKTEEPGGTPFHPEAPASEDGVSAKLEDPALTMQAGVRTSTDYYIPLSDAHQYWEFCTIGVVTSASAPEVKRTGDWMACITVLDPSNADLDSGYGFGDKDGFKINCFSKLYQEWLPRPRQGDVLLLRKVKRSIWQESSMGIGYFDKLRWAIYSPSIGEWHHGDLGEAPRVMALGGGFGAPFSPFWDMQQDELEYCIQLADWWQAMEKEKRKRMGFIQQVSMVPRYSMGGGKQHRLISDCTPDMPPAGYFNCTVEVTHVYPSEAGRPLSLWVTDYTKNKFPMPLDTSWCRPEFADYVLQIEAWDAAKELCESMQAGEYYALGNVKFRVGRSGYYEAKANDLKCVKLVPEEEAGQNNANLQALLARKQEYEDKQDPNPGFEHLTIKEIQRDRFMDCTVEVLHAVHLPEQHVSYLYVTDYTSNSSIPRQDAQWSRGLEDAVLTIRLYNAQAVMAEKLIPGCFCKIRSLQAKRSFDGHYEGRLGGEGKHIFKMHAGSSDPLLQELIRRKNDWRNREQDLLANPPVEQRKDDSAGEVAAVPLVSRPSLPLPEGYSTLEEVKTSAGCPRKFMVFARIADFYPLALDECLFLRCTRCNKKR
;
A
#
# COMPACT_ATOMS: atom_id res chain seq x y z
N MET A 1 -48.16 -19.73 -8.84
CA MET A 1 -47.80 -20.99 -9.53
C MET A 1 -46.51 -21.47 -8.90
N ASN A 2 -46.47 -22.67 -8.33
CA ASN A 2 -45.22 -23.23 -7.78
C ASN A 2 -44.49 -23.96 -8.89
N GLU A 3 -43.43 -23.37 -9.43
CA GLU A 3 -42.46 -24.13 -10.22
C GLU A 3 -41.62 -24.97 -9.25
N GLU A 4 -41.85 -26.28 -9.24
CA GLU A 4 -41.08 -27.22 -8.44
C GLU A 4 -39.62 -27.22 -8.89
N ARG A 5 -38.69 -26.97 -7.95
CA ARG A 5 -37.26 -27.07 -8.24
C ARG A 5 -36.91 -28.50 -8.68
N PRO A 6 -36.06 -28.68 -9.69
CA PRO A 6 -35.61 -30.01 -10.08
C PRO A 6 -34.90 -30.69 -8.90
N LEU A 7 -35.46 -31.83 -8.47
CA LEU A 7 -34.87 -32.68 -7.45
C LEU A 7 -33.42 -33.00 -7.81
N LYS A 8 -32.52 -32.95 -6.82
CA LYS A 8 -31.13 -33.38 -6.99
C LYS A 8 -31.14 -34.82 -7.52
N LYS A 9 -30.61 -35.04 -8.73
CA LYS A 9 -30.54 -36.38 -9.32
C LYS A 9 -29.89 -37.34 -8.30
N PRO A 10 -30.52 -38.49 -7.98
CA PRO A 10 -29.94 -39.44 -7.05
C PRO A 10 -28.57 -39.88 -7.55
N ARG A 11 -27.62 -40.02 -6.62
CA ARG A 11 -26.24 -40.33 -6.96
C ARG A 11 -26.18 -41.78 -7.47
N THR A 12 -25.72 -41.98 -8.70
CA THR A 12 -25.60 -43.31 -9.32
C THR A 12 -24.73 -44.20 -8.43
N THR A 13 -25.29 -45.31 -7.94
CA THR A 13 -24.57 -46.30 -7.15
C THR A 13 -23.76 -47.20 -8.09
N TYR A 14 -22.50 -46.85 -8.30
CA TYR A 14 -21.58 -47.65 -9.12
C TYR A 14 -21.12 -48.89 -8.34
N SER A 15 -21.59 -50.07 -8.76
CA SER A 15 -21.03 -51.37 -8.34
C SER A 15 -19.88 -51.71 -9.27
N SER A 16 -18.71 -52.02 -8.72
CA SER A 16 -17.55 -52.46 -9.50
C SER A 16 -17.71 -53.92 -9.91
N ASP A 17 -17.84 -54.20 -11.20
CA ASP A 17 -17.80 -55.57 -11.72
C ASP A 17 -16.36 -56.12 -11.71
N ALA A 18 -16.21 -57.45 -11.74
CA ALA A 18 -14.89 -58.09 -11.83
C ALA A 18 -14.10 -57.65 -13.07
N ALA A 19 -14.79 -57.38 -14.19
CA ALA A 19 -14.18 -56.87 -15.42
C ALA A 19 -13.62 -55.43 -15.28
N ASP A 20 -14.21 -54.60 -14.42
CA ASP A 20 -13.73 -53.23 -14.16
C ASP A 20 -12.42 -53.23 -13.34
N LEU A 21 -12.13 -54.31 -12.62
CA LEU A 21 -10.89 -54.45 -11.85
C LEU A 21 -9.68 -54.76 -12.74
N GLU A 22 -9.87 -55.42 -13.89
CA GLU A 22 -8.78 -55.68 -14.85
C GLU A 22 -8.21 -54.40 -15.49
N LEU A 23 -9.04 -53.35 -15.64
CA LEU A 23 -8.62 -52.03 -16.16
C LEU A 23 -7.56 -51.34 -15.27
N PHE A 24 -7.49 -51.73 -13.99
CA PHE A 24 -6.59 -51.14 -12.99
C PHE A 24 -5.60 -52.17 -12.43
N CYS A 25 -5.19 -53.13 -13.26
CA CYS A 25 -4.13 -54.09 -12.93
C CYS A 25 -2.78 -53.34 -12.78
N PRO A 26 -2.00 -53.52 -11.69
CA PRO A 26 -0.75 -52.80 -11.47
C PRO A 26 0.31 -52.89 -12.59
N SER A 27 0.24 -53.91 -13.45
CA SER A 27 1.07 -54.04 -14.65
C SER A 27 0.83 -52.96 -15.71
N ASN A 28 -0.32 -52.28 -15.67
CA ASN A 28 -0.78 -51.35 -16.70
C ASN A 28 -0.65 -49.87 -16.25
N LEU A 29 -0.01 -49.62 -15.11
CA LEU A 29 0.29 -48.27 -14.65
C LEU A 29 1.46 -47.70 -15.46
N ILE A 30 1.23 -46.58 -16.14
CA ILE A 30 2.28 -45.82 -16.82
C ILE A 30 2.45 -44.42 -16.21
N ASN A 31 3.64 -43.84 -16.33
CA ASN A 31 3.86 -42.47 -15.86
C ASN A 31 3.26 -41.47 -16.85
N THR A 32 2.81 -40.32 -16.33
CA THR A 32 2.26 -39.23 -17.16
C THR A 32 3.32 -38.58 -18.08
N SER A 33 4.61 -38.80 -17.81
CA SER A 33 5.71 -38.46 -18.73
C SER A 33 5.76 -39.36 -19.97
N ASP A 34 5.32 -40.60 -19.85
CA ASP A 34 5.53 -41.66 -20.83
C ASP A 34 4.35 -41.74 -21.82
N VAL A 35 3.25 -41.04 -21.52
CA VAL A 35 2.10 -40.87 -22.41
C VAL A 35 2.48 -39.96 -23.58
N VAL A 36 2.77 -40.56 -24.73
CA VAL A 36 3.14 -39.85 -25.96
C VAL A 36 1.91 -39.20 -26.60
N ALA A 37 1.98 -37.90 -26.89
CA ALA A 37 0.94 -37.21 -27.65
C ALA A 37 0.86 -37.80 -29.07
N GLY A 38 -0.25 -38.47 -29.39
CA GLY A 38 -0.50 -39.06 -30.71
C GLY A 38 -0.37 -40.59 -30.80
N SER A 39 0.05 -41.31 -29.74
CA SER A 39 0.02 -42.79 -29.73
C SER A 39 -1.38 -43.35 -29.45
N ALA A 40 -2.39 -42.83 -30.15
CA ALA A 40 -3.80 -43.09 -29.92
C ALA A 40 -4.27 -44.39 -30.62
N ASP A 41 -3.71 -45.54 -30.21
CA ASP A 41 -4.45 -46.79 -30.34
C ASP A 41 -5.52 -46.82 -29.26
N ALA A 42 -6.79 -46.95 -29.66
CA ALA A 42 -7.94 -46.68 -28.80
C ALA A 42 -8.21 -47.75 -27.71
N ASP A 43 -7.45 -48.86 -27.74
CA ASP A 43 -7.75 -50.10 -27.01
C ASP A 43 -6.69 -50.47 -25.94
N ILE A 44 -5.81 -49.53 -25.62
CA ILE A 44 -4.74 -49.73 -24.63
C ILE A 44 -5.36 -49.79 -23.22
N ARG A 45 -5.13 -50.92 -22.50
CA ARG A 45 -5.60 -51.15 -21.11
C ARG A 45 -4.82 -50.39 -20.03
N GLU A 46 -4.09 -49.33 -20.41
CA GLU A 46 -3.21 -48.55 -19.53
C GLU A 46 -3.97 -47.47 -18.75
N TYR A 47 -3.40 -47.07 -17.62
CA TYR A 47 -3.90 -45.98 -16.81
C TYR A 47 -2.76 -45.14 -16.21
N ILE A 48 -3.07 -43.87 -15.92
CA ILE A 48 -2.20 -42.99 -15.13
C ILE A 48 -2.72 -42.87 -13.70
N GLN A 49 -1.83 -42.60 -12.74
CA GLN A 49 -2.20 -42.28 -11.36
C GLN A 49 -1.80 -40.85 -11.01
N GLY A 50 -2.67 -40.12 -10.31
CA GLY A 50 -2.34 -38.79 -9.81
C GLY A 50 -3.29 -38.20 -8.78
N LYS A 51 -2.81 -37.19 -8.04
CA LYS A 51 -3.58 -36.48 -7.02
C LYS A 51 -4.30 -35.27 -7.63
N VAL A 52 -5.59 -35.09 -7.34
CA VAL A 52 -6.39 -33.94 -7.77
C VAL A 52 -5.81 -32.67 -7.15
N LEU A 53 -5.19 -31.83 -7.99
CA LEU A 53 -4.65 -30.52 -7.60
C LEU A 53 -5.67 -29.40 -7.79
N MET A 54 -6.52 -29.50 -8.83
CA MET A 54 -7.47 -28.45 -9.17
C MET A 54 -8.71 -29.02 -9.87
N ARG A 55 -9.87 -28.41 -9.60
CA ARG A 55 -11.17 -28.79 -10.18
C ARG A 55 -11.87 -27.53 -10.70
N TRP A 56 -12.23 -27.51 -11.98
CA TRP A 56 -12.98 -26.43 -12.62
C TRP A 56 -14.37 -26.91 -13.02
N ALA A 57 -15.35 -26.71 -12.15
CA ALA A 57 -16.72 -27.22 -12.37
C ALA A 57 -17.41 -26.60 -13.60
N ALA A 58 -17.14 -25.34 -13.93
CA ALA A 58 -17.75 -24.63 -15.06
C ALA A 58 -17.35 -25.20 -16.43
N ILE A 59 -16.13 -25.73 -16.55
CA ILE A 59 -15.59 -26.33 -17.79
C ILE A 59 -15.37 -27.84 -17.66
N LYS A 60 -15.94 -28.47 -16.62
CA LYS A 60 -15.97 -29.92 -16.41
C LYS A 60 -14.57 -30.57 -16.52
N ARG A 61 -13.56 -29.89 -15.95
CA ARG A 61 -12.13 -30.24 -16.05
C ARG A 61 -11.49 -30.44 -14.67
N VAL A 62 -10.60 -31.43 -14.53
CA VAL A 62 -9.81 -31.69 -13.32
C VAL A 62 -8.32 -31.83 -13.68
N ARG A 63 -7.40 -31.32 -12.84
CA ARG A 63 -5.95 -31.48 -13.02
C ARG A 63 -5.38 -32.44 -11.97
N LEU A 64 -4.63 -33.44 -12.43
CA LEU A 64 -3.91 -34.41 -11.61
C LEU A 64 -2.40 -34.13 -11.60
N SER A 65 -1.75 -34.35 -10.46
CA SER A 65 -0.29 -34.47 -10.37
C SER A 65 0.15 -35.87 -10.79
N GLY A 66 0.80 -36.01 -11.94
CA GLY A 66 1.51 -37.23 -12.31
C GLY A 66 2.97 -37.18 -11.86
N HIS A 67 3.65 -38.33 -11.90
CA HIS A 67 5.11 -38.34 -11.88
C HIS A 67 5.64 -37.75 -13.20
N GLY A 68 6.59 -36.80 -13.10
CA GLY A 68 7.19 -36.10 -14.24
C GLY A 68 6.30 -34.99 -14.86
N ARG A 69 5.11 -35.33 -15.35
CA ARG A 69 4.19 -34.40 -16.06
C ARG A 69 2.83 -34.33 -15.34
N SER A 70 2.15 -33.18 -15.40
CA SER A 70 0.77 -33.07 -14.89
C SER A 70 -0.25 -33.40 -16.00
N ALA A 71 -1.43 -33.90 -15.64
CA ALA A 71 -2.51 -34.22 -16.58
C ALA A 71 -3.76 -33.38 -16.29
N GLU A 72 -4.36 -32.79 -17.32
CA GLU A 72 -5.69 -32.19 -17.31
C GLU A 72 -6.68 -33.15 -17.97
N ILE A 73 -7.67 -33.60 -17.22
CA ILE A 73 -8.79 -34.41 -17.71
C ILE A 73 -9.96 -33.47 -17.98
N GLU A 74 -10.40 -33.39 -19.23
CA GLU A 74 -11.56 -32.63 -19.66
C GLU A 74 -12.68 -33.57 -20.08
N LEU A 75 -13.84 -33.46 -19.44
CA LEU A 75 -15.01 -34.25 -19.76
C LEU A 75 -15.93 -33.46 -20.68
N ARG A 76 -16.30 -34.07 -21.80
CA ARG A 76 -17.20 -33.56 -22.83
C ARG A 76 -18.36 -34.53 -23.04
N GLY A 77 -19.28 -34.16 -23.93
CA GLY A 77 -20.40 -35.02 -24.32
C GLY A 77 -21.12 -35.64 -23.12
N ARG A 78 -21.32 -36.96 -23.17
CA ARG A 78 -22.00 -37.74 -22.13
C ARG A 78 -21.26 -37.73 -20.78
N CYS A 79 -19.93 -37.67 -20.80
CA CYS A 79 -19.12 -37.61 -19.57
C CYS A 79 -19.35 -36.31 -18.78
N ALA A 80 -19.58 -35.19 -19.47
CA ALA A 80 -19.78 -33.89 -18.85
C ALA A 80 -21.07 -33.81 -18.02
N GLU A 81 -22.11 -34.56 -18.42
CA GLU A 81 -23.40 -34.63 -17.70
C GLU A 81 -23.29 -35.34 -16.34
N GLN A 82 -22.39 -36.31 -16.24
CA GLN A 82 -22.13 -37.09 -15.01
C GLN A 82 -21.12 -36.41 -14.06
N TRP A 83 -20.52 -35.28 -14.45
CA TRP A 83 -19.48 -34.59 -13.67
C TRP A 83 -19.79 -34.38 -12.18
N ASP A 84 -21.03 -33.98 -11.88
CA ASP A 84 -21.46 -33.68 -10.51
C ASP A 84 -21.78 -34.95 -9.70
N SER A 85 -21.96 -36.12 -10.34
CA SER A 85 -22.13 -37.41 -9.66
C SER A 85 -20.80 -37.98 -9.16
N PHE A 86 -19.72 -37.86 -9.96
CA PHE A 86 -18.35 -38.24 -9.56
C PHE A 86 -17.96 -37.49 -8.28
N GLY A 87 -18.12 -36.16 -8.29
CA GLY A 87 -17.83 -35.32 -7.14
C GLY A 87 -16.38 -35.40 -6.69
N PHE A 88 -15.42 -35.23 -7.61
CA PHE A 88 -14.00 -35.12 -7.28
C PHE A 88 -13.72 -34.02 -6.25
N ASP A 89 -12.92 -34.32 -5.23
CA ASP A 89 -12.46 -33.37 -4.23
C ASP A 89 -10.95 -33.09 -4.40
N ILE A 90 -10.51 -31.88 -4.01
CA ILE A 90 -9.08 -31.56 -4.03
C ILE A 90 -8.36 -32.46 -3.01
N GLY A 91 -7.28 -33.08 -3.46
CA GLY A 91 -6.51 -34.03 -2.68
C GLY A 91 -6.89 -35.50 -2.85
N ASP A 92 -7.98 -35.83 -3.54
CA ASP A 92 -8.28 -37.21 -3.96
C ASP A 92 -7.14 -37.77 -4.82
N VAL A 93 -6.84 -39.06 -4.72
CA VAL A 93 -5.88 -39.76 -5.59
C VAL A 93 -6.63 -40.71 -6.50
N LEU A 94 -6.50 -40.51 -7.81
CA LEU A 94 -7.23 -41.24 -8.84
C LEU A 94 -6.26 -42.07 -9.69
N GLN A 95 -6.70 -43.25 -10.08
CA GLN A 95 -6.19 -43.97 -11.25
C GLN A 95 -7.19 -43.75 -12.39
N VAL A 96 -6.74 -43.35 -13.58
CA VAL A 96 -7.62 -42.97 -14.70
C VAL A 96 -7.20 -43.72 -15.95
N SER A 97 -8.10 -44.55 -16.47
CA SER A 97 -7.89 -45.38 -17.66
C SER A 97 -7.78 -44.53 -18.91
N LEU A 98 -6.79 -44.80 -19.76
CA LEU A 98 -6.58 -44.13 -21.03
C LEU A 98 -7.41 -44.70 -22.17
N LYS A 99 -8.23 -45.74 -21.92
CA LYS A 99 -9.17 -46.28 -22.91
C LYS A 99 -10.05 -45.15 -23.47
N GLY A 100 -10.20 -45.09 -24.79
CA GLY A 100 -11.07 -44.10 -25.46
C GLY A 100 -10.71 -42.62 -25.27
N VAL A 101 -9.53 -42.28 -24.75
CA VAL A 101 -9.13 -40.88 -24.51
C VAL A 101 -8.56 -40.23 -25.77
N LYS A 102 -8.91 -38.95 -26.00
CA LYS A 102 -8.22 -38.10 -26.99
C LYS A 102 -7.10 -37.34 -26.29
N ILE A 103 -5.86 -37.76 -26.55
CA ILE A 103 -4.64 -37.14 -26.00
C ILE A 103 -4.29 -35.92 -26.84
N ALA A 104 -4.21 -34.76 -26.21
CA ALA A 104 -3.76 -33.51 -26.83
C ALA A 104 -2.67 -32.84 -25.98
N GLU A 105 -1.77 -32.10 -26.61
CA GLU A 105 -0.86 -31.24 -25.88
C GLU A 105 -1.60 -30.01 -25.34
N SER A 106 -1.49 -29.76 -24.02
CA SER A 106 -2.02 -28.53 -23.44
C SER A 106 -1.16 -27.34 -23.86
N LYS A 107 -1.79 -26.18 -24.07
CA LYS A 107 -1.08 -24.89 -24.24
C LYS A 107 -0.24 -24.53 -23.00
N SER A 108 -0.47 -25.19 -21.87
CA SER A 108 0.38 -25.12 -20.68
C SER A 108 1.57 -26.07 -20.83
N ALA A 109 2.78 -25.52 -21.01
CA ALA A 109 4.01 -26.30 -21.07
C ALA A 109 4.11 -27.27 -19.88
N GLY A 110 4.49 -28.53 -20.14
CA GLY A 110 4.55 -29.57 -19.10
C GLY A 110 3.20 -30.12 -18.61
N THR A 111 2.11 -29.88 -19.35
CA THR A 111 0.78 -30.46 -19.04
C THR A 111 0.27 -31.30 -20.21
N LEU A 112 -0.25 -32.49 -19.91
CA LEU A 112 -0.91 -33.42 -20.83
C LEU A 112 -2.43 -33.14 -20.80
N SER A 113 -3.12 -33.11 -21.94
CA SER A 113 -4.58 -32.95 -21.99
C SER A 113 -5.24 -34.26 -22.40
N LEU A 114 -6.15 -34.75 -21.56
CA LEU A 114 -6.89 -36.00 -21.72
C LEU A 114 -8.38 -35.67 -21.88
N VAL A 115 -8.91 -35.78 -23.10
CA VAL A 115 -10.29 -35.42 -23.41
C VAL A 115 -11.14 -36.67 -23.58
N TYR A 116 -12.23 -36.77 -22.82
CA TYR A 116 -13.19 -37.89 -22.88
C TYR A 116 -14.55 -37.37 -23.32
N ASP A 117 -15.03 -37.79 -24.49
CA ASP A 117 -16.33 -37.41 -25.05
C ASP A 117 -17.44 -38.43 -24.72
N ASP A 118 -17.13 -39.73 -24.83
CA ASP A 118 -18.12 -40.82 -24.83
C ASP A 118 -18.24 -41.56 -23.49
N GLY A 119 -17.11 -41.85 -22.84
CA GLY A 119 -17.08 -42.47 -21.52
C GLY A 119 -15.70 -42.25 -20.86
N ILE A 120 -15.62 -42.55 -19.57
CA ILE A 120 -14.38 -42.56 -18.78
C ILE A 120 -14.46 -43.69 -17.76
N ALA A 121 -13.32 -44.31 -17.43
CA ALA A 121 -13.18 -45.13 -16.23
C ALA A 121 -12.07 -44.61 -15.32
N PHE A 122 -12.34 -44.57 -14.02
CA PHE A 122 -11.37 -44.21 -13.01
C PHE A 122 -11.65 -44.91 -11.67
N LYS A 123 -10.61 -45.04 -10.84
CA LYS A 123 -10.65 -45.68 -9.54
C LYS A 123 -10.12 -44.74 -8.45
N TYR A 124 -10.84 -44.65 -7.33
CA TYR A 124 -10.39 -43.88 -6.17
C TYR A 124 -9.33 -44.68 -5.38
N VAL A 125 -8.07 -44.25 -5.42
CA VAL A 125 -6.99 -44.82 -4.58
C VAL A 125 -7.08 -44.28 -3.15
N SER A 126 -7.47 -43.03 -3.01
CA SER A 126 -7.87 -42.41 -1.75
C SER A 126 -8.77 -41.19 -2.03
N ARG A 127 -9.58 -40.80 -1.06
CA ARG A 127 -10.33 -39.55 -1.08
C ARG A 127 -10.05 -38.71 0.14
N SER A 128 -10.04 -37.39 -0.03
CA SER A 128 -9.75 -36.45 1.06
C SER A 128 -10.94 -36.25 2.02
N LYS A 129 -12.18 -36.30 1.49
CA LYS A 129 -13.41 -36.08 2.28
C LYS A 129 -14.24 -37.35 2.57
N LYS A 130 -13.91 -38.50 1.98
CA LYS A 130 -14.75 -39.73 1.99
C LYS A 130 -13.93 -41.03 1.94
N VAL A 131 -13.42 -41.46 3.09
CA VAL A 131 -12.51 -42.62 3.17
C VAL A 131 -13.20 -43.93 2.74
N GLU A 132 -14.52 -44.02 2.90
CA GLU A 132 -15.38 -45.15 2.54
C GLU A 132 -15.42 -45.46 1.04
N ASP A 133 -15.25 -44.45 0.17
CA ASP A 133 -15.25 -44.65 -1.30
C ASP A 133 -13.89 -45.19 -1.82
N LYS A 134 -12.93 -45.49 -0.94
CA LYS A 134 -11.61 -45.99 -1.32
C LYS A 134 -11.72 -47.35 -2.01
N GLY A 135 -11.21 -47.43 -3.23
CA GLY A 135 -11.21 -48.61 -4.08
C GLY A 135 -12.35 -48.66 -5.08
N ILE A 136 -13.39 -47.81 -4.95
CA ILE A 136 -14.50 -47.76 -5.89
C ILE A 136 -14.00 -47.44 -7.29
N VAL A 137 -14.43 -48.25 -8.25
CA VAL A 137 -14.25 -48.03 -9.69
C VAL A 137 -15.53 -47.44 -10.25
N VAL A 138 -15.40 -46.35 -11.01
CA VAL A 138 -16.48 -45.78 -11.81
C VAL A 138 -16.13 -46.05 -13.27
N ASN A 139 -16.98 -46.76 -14.00
CA ASN A 139 -16.83 -47.04 -15.43
C ASN A 139 -18.12 -46.66 -16.16
N LEU A 140 -18.06 -45.64 -17.03
CA LEU A 140 -19.22 -45.22 -17.82
C LEU A 140 -19.47 -46.08 -19.07
N TRP A 141 -18.48 -46.84 -19.56
CA TRP A 141 -18.65 -47.66 -20.77
C TRP A 141 -19.51 -48.91 -20.50
N THR A 142 -19.25 -49.62 -19.40
CA THR A 142 -19.98 -50.86 -19.03
C THR A 142 -21.42 -50.59 -18.58
N SER A 143 -21.73 -49.35 -18.17
CA SER A 143 -23.09 -48.93 -17.82
C SER A 143 -24.05 -48.99 -19.01
N GLU A 144 -23.58 -48.76 -20.24
CA GLU A 144 -24.42 -48.82 -21.45
C GLU A 144 -24.65 -50.26 -21.94
N GLU A 145 -23.65 -51.14 -21.86
CA GLU A 145 -23.81 -52.55 -22.26
C GLU A 145 -24.86 -53.27 -21.40
N LYS A 146 -24.90 -53.00 -20.09
CA LYS A 146 -25.96 -53.53 -19.20
C LYS A 146 -27.34 -52.97 -19.53
N LEU A 147 -27.47 -51.66 -19.75
CA LEU A 147 -28.74 -51.04 -20.15
C LEU A 147 -29.28 -51.59 -21.49
N CYS A 148 -28.40 -51.99 -22.40
CA CYS A 148 -28.77 -52.63 -23.67
C CYS A 148 -29.08 -54.14 -23.51
N GLN A 149 -28.42 -54.86 -22.59
CA GLN A 149 -28.66 -56.29 -22.36
C GLN A 149 -29.89 -56.58 -21.49
N GLU A 150 -30.26 -55.70 -20.55
CA GLU A 150 -31.40 -55.89 -19.64
C GLU A 150 -32.78 -55.64 -20.30
N GLY A 151 -32.84 -55.46 -21.62
CA GLY A 151 -34.09 -55.59 -22.38
C GLY A 151 -35.17 -54.52 -22.11
N CYS A 152 -34.80 -53.37 -21.54
CA CYS A 152 -35.72 -52.26 -21.34
C CYS A 152 -36.25 -51.76 -22.71
N PRO A 153 -37.56 -51.74 -22.96
CA PRO A 153 -38.11 -51.18 -24.18
C PRO A 153 -37.80 -49.69 -24.24
N SER A 154 -37.16 -49.25 -25.33
CA SER A 154 -36.77 -47.86 -25.50
C SER A 154 -37.99 -46.93 -25.44
N PRO A 155 -37.91 -45.77 -24.75
CA PRO A 155 -39.04 -44.86 -24.65
C PRO A 155 -39.39 -44.36 -26.04
N SER A 156 -40.60 -44.70 -26.49
CA SER A 156 -41.12 -44.30 -27.80
C SER A 156 -40.97 -42.79 -27.99
N ARG A 157 -40.19 -42.40 -29.00
CA ARG A 157 -40.00 -41.03 -29.46
C ARG A 157 -41.39 -40.38 -29.61
N ARG A 158 -41.77 -39.49 -28.68
CA ARG A 158 -43.09 -38.86 -28.69
C ARG A 158 -43.29 -38.21 -30.06
N MET A 159 -44.33 -38.64 -30.78
CA MET A 159 -44.80 -37.86 -31.92
C MET A 159 -45.21 -36.49 -31.40
N ILE A 160 -44.84 -35.46 -32.17
CA ILE A 160 -45.37 -34.11 -31.97
C ILE A 160 -46.86 -34.20 -32.24
N ASP A 161 -47.65 -33.75 -31.27
CA ASP A 161 -49.10 -33.64 -31.40
C ASP A 161 -49.42 -32.54 -32.44
N PRO A 162 -50.12 -32.84 -33.54
CA PRO A 162 -50.34 -31.88 -34.62
C PRO A 162 -51.26 -30.70 -34.22
N ASP A 163 -51.93 -30.74 -33.06
CA ASP A 163 -52.87 -29.70 -32.60
C ASP A 163 -52.33 -28.75 -31.50
N ASP A 164 -51.02 -28.77 -31.17
CA ASP A 164 -50.44 -27.80 -30.21
C ASP A 164 -50.29 -26.38 -30.82
N TRP A 165 -51.38 -25.63 -30.77
CA TRP A 165 -51.51 -24.25 -31.24
C TRP A 165 -50.64 -23.22 -30.49
N TYR A 166 -50.00 -23.57 -29.37
CA TYR A 166 -49.26 -22.63 -28.52
C TYR A 166 -47.72 -22.73 -28.65
N SER A 167 -47.19 -23.61 -29.48
CA SER A 167 -45.75 -23.75 -29.71
C SER A 167 -45.16 -22.60 -30.57
N THR A 168 -44.60 -21.59 -29.91
CA THR A 168 -43.94 -20.44 -30.56
C THR A 168 -42.71 -20.86 -31.40
N PRO A 169 -42.52 -20.38 -32.65
CA PRO A 169 -41.48 -20.90 -33.52
C PRO A 169 -40.05 -20.53 -33.08
N SER A 170 -39.20 -21.53 -32.81
CA SER A 170 -37.78 -21.31 -32.56
C SER A 170 -37.03 -20.98 -33.86
N THR A 171 -36.49 -19.76 -33.97
CA THR A 171 -35.71 -19.29 -35.13
C THR A 171 -34.30 -19.89 -35.19
N ARG A 172 -34.20 -21.19 -35.53
CA ARG A 172 -32.92 -21.84 -35.82
C ARG A 172 -32.55 -21.65 -37.30
N ARG A 173 -31.71 -20.65 -37.57
CA ARG A 173 -31.20 -20.34 -38.90
C ARG A 173 -30.11 -21.35 -39.31
N GLU A 174 -30.48 -22.36 -40.09
CA GLU A 174 -29.52 -23.32 -40.66
C GLU A 174 -28.85 -22.73 -41.93
N SER A 175 -27.54 -22.52 -41.85
CA SER A 175 -26.72 -22.08 -42.99
C SER A 175 -26.19 -23.29 -43.77
N ALA A 176 -27.00 -23.85 -44.66
CA ALA A 176 -26.54 -24.88 -45.61
C ALA A 176 -25.93 -24.23 -46.86
N ALA A 177 -24.70 -24.61 -47.20
CA ALA A 177 -23.99 -24.09 -48.37
C ALA A 177 -24.46 -24.73 -49.68
N ARG A 178 -24.55 -23.95 -50.77
CA ARG A 178 -24.38 -24.46 -52.15
C ARG A 178 -23.90 -23.37 -53.13
N GLN A 179 -23.19 -23.86 -54.14
CA GLN A 179 -22.27 -23.17 -55.06
C GLN A 179 -22.94 -22.39 -56.23
N PRO A 180 -22.18 -21.64 -57.06
CA PRO A 180 -22.70 -20.59 -57.93
C PRO A 180 -23.00 -21.04 -59.37
N ILE A 181 -23.85 -20.29 -60.08
CA ILE A 181 -24.01 -20.33 -61.54
C ILE A 181 -24.03 -18.90 -62.12
N LYS A 182 -23.43 -18.74 -63.31
CA LYS A 182 -23.26 -17.50 -64.07
C LYS A 182 -24.50 -17.19 -64.94
N GLY A 183 -24.70 -15.92 -65.31
CA GLY A 183 -25.13 -15.61 -66.68
C GLY A 183 -26.12 -14.45 -66.91
N ALA A 184 -25.71 -13.55 -67.82
CA ALA A 184 -26.50 -12.60 -68.62
C ALA A 184 -27.05 -11.31 -67.96
N ALA A 185 -27.02 -10.25 -68.79
CA ALA A 185 -27.42 -8.86 -68.54
C ALA A 185 -28.22 -8.39 -69.80
N PRO A 186 -28.36 -7.09 -70.14
CA PRO A 186 -28.45 -5.85 -69.35
C PRO A 186 -29.75 -5.05 -69.69
N LEU A 187 -29.95 -3.86 -69.11
CA LEU A 187 -30.43 -2.66 -69.84
C LEU A 187 -30.17 -1.36 -69.04
N ASN A 188 -30.13 -0.23 -69.74
CA ASN A 188 -29.59 1.07 -69.30
C ASN A 188 -30.62 1.99 -68.62
N VAL A 189 -30.14 3.03 -67.91
CA VAL A 189 -30.29 4.48 -68.24
C VAL A 189 -30.04 5.37 -67.00
N VAL A 190 -28.91 6.10 -67.03
CA VAL A 190 -28.64 7.54 -66.71
C VAL A 190 -28.85 8.10 -65.27
N PRO A 191 -27.99 9.03 -64.77
CA PRO A 191 -27.98 9.56 -63.39
C PRO A 191 -28.51 11.03 -63.29
N GLU A 192 -28.12 11.75 -62.21
CA GLU A 192 -28.49 13.13 -61.75
C GLU A 192 -29.66 13.13 -60.71
N GLU A 193 -29.70 13.99 -59.67
CA GLU A 193 -28.78 15.03 -59.18
C GLU A 193 -28.94 15.28 -57.65
N ASP A 194 -28.10 16.14 -57.06
CA ASP A 194 -28.20 16.64 -55.66
C ASP A 194 -29.41 17.59 -55.47
N GLU A 195 -30.07 17.57 -54.30
CA GLU A 195 -30.80 18.75 -53.83
C GLU A 195 -30.85 18.88 -52.29
N LYS A 196 -30.47 20.06 -51.79
CA LYS A 196 -30.70 20.54 -50.41
C LYS A 196 -31.99 21.36 -50.41
N LEU A 197 -32.82 21.26 -49.35
CA LEU A 197 -33.77 22.33 -49.02
C LEU A 197 -33.90 22.56 -47.50
N ASP A 198 -34.24 23.81 -47.18
CA ASP A 198 -34.22 24.46 -45.87
C ASP A 198 -35.45 24.19 -44.97
N PRO A 199 -35.38 24.55 -43.67
CA PRO A 199 -36.52 24.58 -42.76
C PRO A 199 -37.28 25.92 -42.79
N THR A 200 -38.59 25.90 -42.55
CA THR A 200 -39.43 27.12 -42.47
C THR A 200 -40.23 27.21 -41.17
N GLU A 201 -39.98 28.31 -40.46
CA GLU A 201 -40.80 29.11 -39.54
C GLU A 201 -42.03 28.54 -38.79
N CYS A 202 -42.16 28.94 -37.52
CA CYS A 202 -43.32 29.72 -37.06
C CYS A 202 -42.88 30.83 -36.07
N GLN A 203 -43.43 32.03 -36.29
CA GLN A 203 -43.22 33.27 -35.51
C GLN A 203 -44.16 33.27 -34.28
N GLY A 204 -44.10 34.14 -33.26
CA GLY A 204 -43.28 35.33 -32.96
C GLY A 204 -44.07 36.28 -32.02
N LEU A 205 -43.42 37.29 -31.42
CA LEU A 205 -43.91 38.68 -31.22
C LEU A 205 -43.17 39.46 -30.11
N ASP A 206 -42.90 40.73 -30.39
CA ASP A 206 -42.08 41.66 -29.61
C ASP A 206 -42.84 42.39 -28.48
N ASN A 207 -42.10 43.07 -27.59
CA ASN A 207 -42.05 44.54 -27.57
C ASN A 207 -41.08 45.09 -26.50
N ALA A 208 -40.28 46.10 -26.86
CA ALA A 208 -39.55 46.99 -25.95
C ALA A 208 -40.42 48.23 -25.59
N PRO A 209 -39.96 49.10 -24.67
CA PRO A 209 -39.29 50.31 -25.18
C PRO A 209 -38.13 50.85 -24.32
N GLU A 210 -37.31 51.71 -24.94
CA GLU A 210 -36.26 52.52 -24.30
C GLU A 210 -36.84 53.58 -23.33
N LEU A 211 -36.00 54.09 -22.41
CA LEU A 211 -35.92 55.55 -22.20
C LEU A 211 -34.63 56.03 -21.51
N LYS A 212 -34.12 57.13 -22.06
CA LYS A 212 -32.90 57.90 -21.78
C LYS A 212 -32.79 58.47 -20.35
N GLY A 213 -31.56 58.60 -19.86
CA GLY A 213 -31.00 59.95 -19.72
C GLY A 213 -30.36 60.42 -18.39
N GLN A 214 -29.36 61.30 -18.59
CA GLN A 214 -28.88 62.39 -17.72
C GLN A 214 -27.81 62.13 -16.65
N ALA A 215 -27.00 63.18 -16.45
CA ALA A 215 -25.81 63.22 -15.60
C ALA A 215 -25.79 64.51 -14.76
N ALA A 216 -25.32 64.41 -13.51
CA ALA A 216 -24.87 65.49 -12.62
C ALA A 216 -24.11 64.80 -11.45
N ALA A 217 -22.81 65.04 -11.20
CA ALA A 217 -22.16 66.24 -10.64
C ALA A 217 -22.21 66.32 -9.10
N ILE A 218 -21.04 66.12 -8.45
CA ILE A 218 -20.39 66.79 -7.25
C ILE A 218 -21.29 67.38 -6.10
N PRO A 219 -20.82 67.58 -4.83
CA PRO A 219 -19.46 67.45 -4.24
C PRO A 219 -19.40 67.01 -2.73
N ILE A 220 -18.24 67.21 -2.06
CA ILE A 220 -17.99 67.33 -0.59
C ILE A 220 -18.09 66.01 0.24
N GLY A 221 -17.25 65.70 1.24
CA GLY A 221 -16.02 66.36 1.73
C GLY A 221 -15.61 65.89 3.15
N ASP A 222 -14.38 66.27 3.53
CA ASP A 222 -13.64 66.08 4.80
C ASP A 222 -14.35 65.62 6.10
N LEU A 223 -13.62 64.81 6.89
CA LEU A 223 -13.09 65.23 8.21
C LEU A 223 -12.01 64.27 8.76
N LEU A 224 -10.78 64.78 8.88
CA LEU A 224 -9.80 64.70 10.00
C LEU A 224 -9.86 63.51 11.01
N ALA A 225 -8.75 62.95 11.53
CA ALA A 225 -7.39 63.52 11.66
C ALA A 225 -6.30 62.49 12.09
N LYS A 226 -5.03 62.79 11.75
CA LYS A 226 -3.76 62.51 12.48
C LYS A 226 -3.31 61.05 12.67
N SER A 227 -2.02 60.72 12.67
CA SER A 227 -0.78 61.43 12.28
C SER A 227 0.37 60.40 12.32
N GLU A 228 1.17 60.24 11.25
CA GLU A 228 2.60 60.68 11.15
C GLU A 228 3.61 59.82 11.97
N THR A 229 4.92 59.69 11.69
CA THR A 229 5.89 59.92 10.58
C THR A 229 7.24 59.32 11.09
N ASP A 230 8.35 59.08 10.38
CA ASP A 230 8.77 58.90 8.97
C ASP A 230 10.12 58.11 9.02
N GLY A 231 10.84 57.76 7.96
CA GLY A 231 10.75 57.97 6.50
C GLY A 231 11.94 57.24 5.85
N ALA A 232 11.88 56.90 4.55
CA ALA A 232 12.53 57.63 3.45
C ALA A 232 14.08 57.40 3.36
N SER A 233 14.75 57.40 2.19
CA SER A 233 14.32 57.79 0.85
C SER A 233 14.99 56.92 -0.22
N ALA A 234 14.24 56.72 -1.31
CA ALA A 234 14.70 56.36 -2.65
C ALA A 234 15.84 57.25 -3.20
N ASN A 235 16.53 56.76 -4.24
CA ASN A 235 16.45 57.39 -5.55
C ASN A 235 16.98 56.49 -6.69
N THR A 236 16.28 56.52 -7.83
CA THR A 236 16.66 55.85 -9.09
C THR A 236 17.06 56.92 -10.10
N VAL A 237 18.19 56.75 -10.78
CA VAL A 237 18.61 57.60 -11.92
C VAL A 237 19.05 56.70 -13.06
N SER A 238 18.60 57.02 -14.27
CA SER A 238 18.91 56.29 -15.51
C SER A 238 19.63 57.19 -16.53
N LEU A 239 20.23 56.55 -17.55
CA LEU A 239 20.93 57.07 -18.76
C LEU A 239 22.46 56.87 -18.73
N PRO A 240 23.13 56.72 -19.90
CA PRO A 240 22.66 56.15 -21.17
C PRO A 240 23.60 55.07 -21.77
N ILE A 241 23.17 54.48 -22.87
CA ILE A 241 23.83 53.40 -23.64
C ILE A 241 25.14 53.86 -24.31
N ALA A 242 26.16 53.00 -24.31
CA ALA A 242 27.33 53.09 -25.20
C ALA A 242 27.72 51.72 -25.78
N GLN A 243 27.79 51.63 -27.11
CA GLN A 243 28.56 50.63 -27.88
C GLN A 243 29.99 51.19 -28.07
N PRO A 244 31.08 50.41 -28.26
CA PRO A 244 31.23 49.27 -29.20
C PRO A 244 31.84 48.02 -28.49
N ALA A 245 32.42 46.99 -29.12
CA ALA A 245 32.83 46.73 -30.51
C ALA A 245 32.73 45.23 -30.88
N ALA A 246 33.19 44.87 -32.08
CA ALA A 246 33.46 43.49 -32.50
C ALA A 246 34.98 43.20 -32.54
N ALA A 247 35.36 41.95 -32.26
CA ALA A 247 36.69 41.40 -32.53
C ALA A 247 36.56 39.90 -32.86
N ASP A 248 37.34 39.47 -33.86
CA ASP A 248 37.30 38.14 -34.48
C ASP A 248 38.17 37.07 -33.75
N THR A 249 38.18 35.87 -34.35
CA THR A 249 39.15 34.75 -34.24
C THR A 249 39.20 33.94 -32.93
N ASP A 250 39.51 32.63 -32.92
CA ASP A 250 39.67 31.67 -34.04
C ASP A 250 39.29 30.24 -33.59
N GLU A 251 38.89 29.37 -34.53
CA GLU A 251 38.51 27.98 -34.26
C GLU A 251 39.71 27.03 -34.47
N VAL A 252 40.26 26.45 -33.40
CA VAL A 252 41.28 25.37 -33.52
C VAL A 252 40.86 24.12 -32.76
N ARG A 253 40.48 23.09 -33.52
CA ARG A 253 40.36 21.71 -33.03
C ARG A 253 41.74 21.10 -32.86
N TYR A 254 41.99 20.40 -31.75
CA TYR A 254 42.91 19.26 -31.76
C TYR A 254 42.50 18.20 -30.72
N VAL A 255 42.58 16.93 -31.14
CA VAL A 255 42.40 15.73 -30.31
C VAL A 255 43.71 14.96 -30.38
N PRO A 256 44.16 14.34 -29.29
CA PRO A 256 44.49 12.92 -29.41
C PRO A 256 43.97 12.08 -28.23
N GLN A 257 43.48 10.88 -28.57
CA GLN A 257 43.27 9.80 -27.62
C GLN A 257 44.61 9.27 -27.12
N HIS A 258 44.66 8.75 -25.88
CA HIS A 258 45.67 7.77 -25.50
C HIS A 258 45.02 6.50 -24.95
N ARG A 259 45.28 5.40 -25.64
CA ARG A 259 44.94 4.02 -25.30
C ARG A 259 46.08 3.45 -24.46
N LEU A 260 45.75 2.74 -23.38
CA LEU A 260 46.70 1.89 -22.67
C LEU A 260 46.09 0.49 -22.54
N GLU A 261 46.82 -0.47 -23.09
CA GLU A 261 46.60 -1.90 -22.92
C GLU A 261 47.48 -2.38 -21.76
N LEU A 262 47.04 -3.38 -21.00
CA LEU A 262 47.97 -4.24 -20.26
C LEU A 262 47.31 -5.58 -19.88
N ASP A 263 47.67 -6.57 -20.68
CA ASP A 263 47.90 -7.99 -20.41
C ASP A 263 46.88 -8.93 -19.72
N SER A 264 46.97 -10.17 -20.20
CA SER A 264 46.19 -11.34 -19.81
C SER A 264 47.13 -12.49 -19.43
N SER A 265 46.71 -13.39 -18.54
CA SER A 265 47.18 -14.81 -18.61
C SER A 265 46.45 -15.75 -17.66
N ARG A 266 45.80 -16.80 -18.22
CA ARG A 266 46.16 -18.22 -17.98
C ARG A 266 45.21 -19.22 -18.70
N VAL A 267 45.79 -19.93 -19.68
CA VAL A 267 45.68 -21.39 -20.00
C VAL A 267 44.29 -22.08 -20.03
N GLY A 268 43.97 -22.76 -21.16
CA GLY A 268 42.74 -23.57 -21.40
C GLY A 268 42.83 -25.05 -20.93
N PRO A 269 42.35 -26.09 -21.68
CA PRO A 269 42.11 -26.13 -23.14
C PRO A 269 40.90 -26.96 -23.70
N SER A 270 40.64 -26.78 -25.02
CA SER A 270 40.20 -27.76 -26.05
C SER A 270 38.85 -28.53 -25.99
N LEU A 271 38.00 -28.39 -27.02
CA LEU A 271 37.89 -29.35 -28.16
C LEU A 271 36.86 -28.93 -29.25
N THR A 272 37.34 -28.82 -30.50
CA THR A 272 36.72 -29.19 -31.81
C THR A 272 35.18 -29.39 -31.92
N ASN A 273 34.46 -28.85 -32.93
CA ASN A 273 34.64 -29.20 -34.37
C ASN A 273 33.78 -28.39 -35.38
N MET A 274 34.35 -28.22 -36.59
CA MET A 274 33.77 -28.12 -37.95
C MET A 274 32.65 -27.12 -38.35
N ALA A 275 32.95 -26.37 -39.42
CA ALA A 275 32.01 -25.67 -40.31
C ALA A 275 31.49 -26.64 -41.43
N PRO A 276 30.65 -26.20 -42.40
CA PRO A 276 31.17 -25.40 -43.52
C PRO A 276 30.26 -24.22 -43.98
N GLU A 277 30.79 -23.46 -44.93
CA GLU A 277 30.24 -22.25 -45.53
C GLU A 277 29.18 -22.51 -46.62
N SER A 278 28.32 -21.52 -46.89
CA SER A 278 27.82 -21.24 -48.24
C SER A 278 27.38 -19.78 -48.38
N ALA A 279 27.97 -19.05 -49.33
CA ALA A 279 27.57 -17.69 -49.67
C ALA A 279 26.46 -17.67 -50.74
N THR A 280 25.66 -16.59 -50.82
CA THR A 280 25.48 -15.74 -52.04
C THR A 280 24.33 -14.73 -51.93
N ALA A 281 24.46 -13.68 -52.76
CA ALA A 281 23.41 -12.82 -53.34
C ALA A 281 22.67 -11.78 -52.47
N GLU A 282 23.05 -10.52 -52.69
CA GLU A 282 22.14 -9.37 -52.56
C GLU A 282 21.14 -9.37 -53.73
N VAL A 283 19.84 -9.24 -53.46
CA VAL A 283 18.84 -8.74 -54.43
C VAL A 283 17.86 -7.84 -53.70
N SER A 284 17.64 -6.63 -54.23
CA SER A 284 16.67 -5.65 -53.75
C SER A 284 15.27 -5.89 -54.30
N SER A 285 14.25 -5.88 -53.44
CA SER A 285 12.89 -5.51 -53.83
C SER A 285 12.11 -4.98 -52.63
N GLU A 286 11.54 -3.79 -52.76
CA GLU A 286 10.55 -3.25 -51.83
C GLU A 286 9.18 -3.76 -52.24
N GLU A 287 8.52 -4.54 -51.39
CA GLU A 287 7.05 -4.58 -51.32
C GLU A 287 6.57 -5.13 -49.96
N ILE A 288 5.30 -4.92 -49.65
CA ILE A 288 4.80 -4.84 -48.27
C ILE A 288 4.27 -6.19 -47.77
N ASP A 289 4.98 -6.81 -46.81
CA ASP A 289 4.45 -7.90 -45.99
C ASP A 289 4.44 -7.53 -44.50
N THR A 290 3.26 -7.62 -43.86
CA THR A 290 3.07 -7.31 -42.42
C THR A 290 2.76 -8.53 -41.55
N GLU A 291 3.24 -9.71 -41.96
CA GLU A 291 3.14 -10.95 -41.18
C GLU A 291 4.49 -11.45 -40.65
N ASN A 292 5.15 -10.66 -39.79
CA ASN A 292 6.04 -11.18 -38.71
C ASN A 292 6.51 -10.09 -37.72
N GLU A 293 5.63 -9.18 -37.28
CA GLU A 293 5.99 -8.21 -36.24
C GLU A 293 6.22 -8.92 -34.88
N SER A 294 7.49 -9.03 -34.47
CA SER A 294 7.85 -9.71 -33.20
C SER A 294 7.12 -9.09 -32.00
N LYS A 295 6.84 -9.90 -30.96
CA LYS A 295 6.20 -9.43 -29.71
C LYS A 295 6.94 -8.24 -29.05
N LYS A 296 8.24 -8.07 -29.31
CA LYS A 296 9.04 -6.92 -28.84
C LYS A 296 8.77 -5.66 -29.67
N ALA A 297 8.70 -5.77 -31.00
CA ALA A 297 8.36 -4.67 -31.90
C ALA A 297 6.93 -4.16 -31.64
N ARG A 298 5.94 -5.07 -31.57
CA ARG A 298 4.54 -4.71 -31.28
C ARG A 298 4.36 -4.00 -29.93
N ARG A 299 5.14 -4.37 -28.91
CA ARG A 299 5.18 -3.67 -27.61
C ARG A 299 5.82 -2.29 -27.70
N ALA A 300 6.89 -2.12 -28.48
CA ALA A 300 7.51 -0.82 -28.72
C ALA A 300 6.56 0.13 -29.48
N ARG A 301 5.84 -0.39 -30.49
CA ARG A 301 4.83 0.34 -31.26
C ARG A 301 3.71 0.87 -30.37
N LEU A 302 3.09 -0.01 -29.56
CA LEU A 302 2.04 0.37 -28.60
C LEU A 302 2.53 1.39 -27.54
N LYS A 303 3.79 1.28 -27.09
CA LYS A 303 4.37 2.27 -26.16
C LYS A 303 4.54 3.64 -26.82
N LYS A 304 5.00 3.69 -28.07
CA LYS A 304 5.16 4.92 -28.85
C LYS A 304 3.81 5.58 -29.19
N GLU A 305 2.81 4.78 -29.54
CA GLU A 305 1.43 5.24 -29.78
C GLU A 305 0.79 5.80 -28.49
N LYS A 306 0.99 5.15 -27.34
CA LYS A 306 0.53 5.67 -26.04
C LYS A 306 1.20 7.01 -25.69
N GLN A 307 2.51 7.15 -25.93
CA GLN A 307 3.21 8.43 -25.75
C GLN A 307 2.69 9.52 -26.70
N GLN A 308 2.42 9.21 -27.97
CA GLN A 308 1.83 10.19 -28.90
C GLN A 308 0.43 10.65 -28.46
N ARG A 309 -0.42 9.74 -27.97
CA ARG A 309 -1.74 10.12 -27.40
C ARG A 309 -1.59 11.02 -26.17
N GLN A 310 -0.64 10.73 -25.27
CA GLN A 310 -0.38 11.59 -24.10
C GLN A 310 0.14 12.98 -24.49
N VAL A 311 0.98 13.10 -25.53
CA VAL A 311 1.45 14.40 -26.04
C VAL A 311 0.30 15.20 -26.67
N LEU A 312 -0.59 14.55 -27.43
CA LEU A 312 -1.76 15.21 -28.01
C LEU A 312 -2.73 15.73 -26.92
N GLN A 313 -3.06 14.90 -25.92
CA GLN A 313 -3.89 15.32 -24.78
C GLN A 313 -3.23 16.43 -23.94
N ALA A 314 -1.91 16.42 -23.78
CA ALA A 314 -1.19 17.51 -23.12
C ALA A 314 -1.17 18.82 -23.93
N THR A 315 -1.44 18.76 -25.25
CA THR A 315 -1.49 19.92 -26.14
C THR A 315 -2.90 20.53 -26.21
N GLU A 316 -3.97 19.72 -26.05
CA GLU A 316 -5.36 20.20 -25.93
C GLU A 316 -5.62 20.95 -24.61
N ASN A 317 -4.91 20.61 -23.52
CA ASN A 317 -5.09 21.22 -22.20
C ASN A 317 -4.44 22.61 -22.01
N LEU A 318 -3.96 23.26 -23.09
CA LEU A 318 -3.28 24.57 -23.04
C LEU A 318 -4.12 25.76 -23.56
N VAL A 319 -5.42 25.58 -23.79
CA VAL A 319 -6.34 26.66 -24.16
C VAL A 319 -7.47 26.77 -23.13
N SER A 320 -7.24 27.55 -22.08
CA SER A 320 -8.28 27.91 -21.10
C SER A 320 -9.08 29.14 -21.58
N PRO A 321 -10.42 29.13 -21.50
CA PRO A 321 -11.21 30.35 -21.59
C PRO A 321 -11.20 31.11 -20.26
N VAL A 322 -11.19 32.44 -20.34
CA VAL A 322 -11.23 33.36 -19.21
C VAL A 322 -12.65 33.39 -18.61
N THR A 323 -12.76 33.34 -17.28
CA THR A 323 -13.99 33.62 -16.53
C THR A 323 -13.73 34.63 -15.41
N PRO A 324 -14.68 35.56 -15.12
CA PRO A 324 -14.50 36.62 -14.12
C PRO A 324 -15.00 36.22 -12.71
N ASP A 325 -14.47 36.90 -11.69
CA ASP A 325 -14.87 36.78 -10.29
C ASP A 325 -16.32 37.21 -10.03
N ILE A 326 -17.06 36.42 -9.23
CA ILE A 326 -18.24 36.88 -8.48
C ILE A 326 -18.16 36.34 -7.05
N ALA A 327 -18.46 37.21 -6.07
CA ALA A 327 -18.22 37.00 -4.66
C ALA A 327 -19.33 36.21 -3.92
N VAL A 328 -18.96 35.70 -2.75
CA VAL A 328 -19.82 35.00 -1.78
C VAL A 328 -20.87 35.94 -1.19
N GLY A 329 -22.10 35.45 -1.03
CA GLY A 329 -23.17 36.10 -0.28
C GLY A 329 -23.75 35.20 0.82
N ASN A 330 -23.67 35.64 2.07
CA ASN A 330 -24.37 35.02 3.21
C ASN A 330 -25.85 35.45 3.23
N PRO A 331 -26.79 34.58 3.64
CA PRO A 331 -28.08 35.00 4.20
C PRO A 331 -27.97 35.27 5.71
N VAL A 332 -28.80 36.19 6.19
CA VAL A 332 -28.76 36.83 7.52
C VAL A 332 -29.81 36.23 8.48
N GLU A 333 -29.53 36.35 9.79
CA GLU A 333 -30.42 36.00 10.91
C GLU A 333 -31.70 36.84 10.96
N GLN A 334 -32.81 36.25 11.44
CA GLN A 334 -33.83 36.92 12.27
C GLN A 334 -34.32 35.88 13.30
N ALA A 335 -33.94 35.96 14.58
CA ALA A 335 -34.31 36.94 15.61
C ALA A 335 -35.73 36.72 16.17
N MET A 336 -35.84 36.32 17.45
CA MET A 336 -36.57 37.07 18.49
C MET A 336 -36.39 36.47 19.90
N GLU A 337 -36.07 37.38 20.83
CA GLU A 337 -36.01 37.22 22.29
C GLU A 337 -37.32 36.74 22.93
N SER A 338 -37.27 36.07 24.10
CA SER A 338 -37.69 36.64 25.41
C SER A 338 -37.80 35.61 26.57
N GLU A 339 -37.12 35.93 27.66
CA GLU A 339 -37.43 35.69 29.10
C GLU A 339 -38.09 34.38 29.61
N GLU A 340 -37.26 33.53 30.24
CA GLU A 340 -37.15 33.32 31.70
C GLU A 340 -38.40 33.18 32.64
N ILE A 341 -38.25 32.27 33.64
CA ILE A 341 -38.89 32.21 34.99
C ILE A 341 -40.08 31.23 35.27
N ARG A 342 -39.88 30.43 36.34
CA ARG A 342 -40.82 29.71 37.27
C ARG A 342 -41.34 28.27 37.00
N GLN A 343 -40.69 27.35 37.72
CA GLN A 343 -41.23 26.54 38.85
C GLN A 343 -42.69 26.03 38.88
N ALA A 344 -42.78 24.75 39.30
CA ALA A 344 -43.78 24.12 40.19
C ALA A 344 -44.90 23.24 39.58
N SER A 345 -44.75 21.93 39.84
CA SER A 345 -45.73 21.03 40.46
C SER A 345 -47.16 20.91 39.91
N ALA A 346 -47.49 19.72 39.38
CA ALA A 346 -48.83 19.13 39.56
C ALA A 346 -48.78 17.59 39.54
N THR A 347 -49.10 16.98 40.69
CA THR A 347 -49.48 15.56 40.79
C THR A 347 -50.85 15.33 40.16
N HIS A 348 -51.05 14.19 39.48
CA HIS A 348 -52.41 13.66 39.32
C HIS A 348 -52.47 12.14 39.51
N ASN A 349 -53.15 11.71 40.57
CA ASN A 349 -53.55 10.32 40.77
C ASN A 349 -54.70 9.98 39.81
N PHE A 350 -54.78 8.71 39.42
CA PHE A 350 -56.07 8.04 39.20
C PHE A 350 -56.02 6.61 39.75
N LYS A 351 -57.09 6.22 40.45
CA LYS A 351 -57.24 4.98 41.22
C LYS A 351 -58.67 4.46 41.03
N THR A 352 -58.84 3.28 40.44
CA THR A 352 -60.09 2.50 40.39
C THR A 352 -59.70 1.03 40.16
N GLU A 353 -59.57 0.21 41.20
CA GLU A 353 -60.57 -0.74 41.74
C GLU A 353 -60.75 -2.04 40.91
N GLU A 354 -60.51 -3.18 41.56
CA GLU A 354 -60.95 -4.52 41.14
C GLU A 354 -62.46 -4.73 41.42
N PRO A 355 -63.07 -5.89 41.05
CA PRO A 355 -63.19 -6.93 42.09
C PRO A 355 -63.19 -8.41 41.64
N GLY A 356 -62.50 -9.25 42.43
CA GLY A 356 -62.87 -10.66 42.72
C GLY A 356 -62.40 -11.75 41.74
N GLY A 357 -62.06 -12.98 42.17
CA GLY A 357 -61.89 -13.49 43.54
C GLY A 357 -61.99 -15.03 43.65
N THR A 358 -61.12 -15.61 44.51
CA THR A 358 -61.23 -16.91 45.24
C THR A 358 -60.66 -18.20 44.57
N PRO A 359 -60.38 -19.31 45.33
CA PRO A 359 -59.46 -19.39 46.49
C PRO A 359 -58.65 -20.72 46.64
N PHE A 360 -57.67 -20.75 47.59
CA PHE A 360 -56.89 -21.91 48.14
C PHE A 360 -55.90 -22.63 47.16
N HIS A 361 -54.72 -23.12 47.56
CA HIS A 361 -54.23 -23.72 48.83
C HIS A 361 -52.76 -23.31 49.16
N PRO A 362 -52.23 -23.48 50.40
CA PRO A 362 -50.88 -22.99 50.78
C PRO A 362 -49.82 -24.10 51.00
N GLU A 363 -48.56 -23.89 50.58
CA GLU A 363 -47.41 -24.59 51.19
C GLU A 363 -46.02 -23.95 50.94
N ALA A 364 -45.26 -23.83 52.04
CA ALA A 364 -43.80 -23.69 52.21
C ALA A 364 -43.00 -22.51 51.55
N PRO A 365 -41.99 -21.95 52.25
CA PRO A 365 -41.18 -20.82 51.76
C PRO A 365 -39.96 -21.26 50.94
N ALA A 366 -39.79 -20.70 49.75
CA ALA A 366 -38.55 -20.78 48.97
C ALA A 366 -37.76 -19.47 49.12
N SER A 367 -36.47 -19.63 49.41
CA SER A 367 -35.44 -18.60 49.56
C SER A 367 -35.50 -17.45 48.56
N GLU A 368 -35.49 -16.22 49.07
CA GLU A 368 -35.14 -15.01 48.33
C GLU A 368 -33.62 -15.00 48.01
N ASP A 369 -33.20 -15.76 47.01
CA ASP A 369 -31.92 -15.49 46.35
C ASP A 369 -32.08 -14.21 45.53
N GLY A 370 -31.60 -13.10 46.10
CA GLY A 370 -31.57 -11.79 45.46
C GLY A 370 -30.66 -11.77 44.25
N VAL A 371 -31.18 -12.24 43.10
CA VAL A 371 -30.56 -12.07 41.79
C VAL A 371 -30.46 -10.58 41.53
N SER A 372 -29.27 -10.03 41.78
CA SER A 372 -28.91 -8.66 41.41
C SER A 372 -28.97 -8.55 39.89
N ALA A 373 -30.12 -8.10 39.39
CA ALA A 373 -30.34 -7.78 37.99
C ALA A 373 -29.38 -6.66 37.62
N LYS A 374 -28.23 -7.02 37.07
CA LYS A 374 -27.34 -6.06 36.41
C LYS A 374 -28.18 -5.37 35.34
N LEU A 375 -28.24 -4.04 35.38
CA LEU A 375 -28.73 -3.27 34.24
C LEU A 375 -27.78 -3.52 33.07
N GLU A 376 -28.16 -4.47 32.21
CA GLU A 376 -27.59 -4.59 30.89
C GLU A 376 -28.07 -3.39 30.05
N ASP A 377 -27.16 -2.83 29.27
CA ASP A 377 -27.43 -1.64 28.47
C ASP A 377 -28.49 -2.02 27.41
N PRO A 378 -29.68 -1.39 27.36
CA PRO A 378 -30.79 -1.89 26.55
C PRO A 378 -30.45 -1.97 25.06
N ALA A 379 -29.52 -1.14 24.60
CA ALA A 379 -28.97 -1.19 23.24
C ALA A 379 -28.35 -2.55 22.90
N LEU A 380 -27.75 -3.28 23.86
CA LEU A 380 -27.19 -4.63 23.67
C LEU A 380 -28.26 -5.69 23.36
N THR A 381 -29.53 -5.42 23.69
CA THR A 381 -30.67 -6.33 23.44
C THR A 381 -31.34 -6.12 22.08
N MET A 382 -30.79 -5.23 21.25
CA MET A 382 -31.30 -4.94 19.91
C MET A 382 -31.41 -6.21 19.05
N GLN A 383 -32.57 -6.39 18.41
CA GLN A 383 -32.77 -7.45 17.42
C GLN A 383 -32.26 -7.01 16.04
N ALA A 384 -31.59 -7.91 15.34
CA ALA A 384 -31.15 -7.68 13.96
C ALA A 384 -32.31 -7.84 12.97
N GLY A 385 -32.25 -7.07 11.89
CA GLY A 385 -33.22 -7.08 10.80
C GLY A 385 -34.40 -6.13 11.06
N VAL A 386 -34.88 -5.48 10.00
CA VAL A 386 -35.99 -4.52 10.08
C VAL A 386 -36.84 -4.58 8.82
N ARG A 387 -38.17 -4.47 9.00
CA ARG A 387 -39.11 -4.31 7.91
C ARG A 387 -39.54 -2.85 7.83
N THR A 388 -39.21 -2.21 6.72
CA THR A 388 -39.52 -0.80 6.47
C THR A 388 -40.69 -0.68 5.49
N SER A 389 -41.11 0.55 5.27
CA SER A 389 -42.05 0.96 4.23
C SER A 389 -41.60 0.58 2.81
N THR A 390 -40.29 0.38 2.57
CA THR A 390 -39.72 0.21 1.23
C THR A 390 -39.10 -1.17 0.95
N ASP A 391 -38.71 -1.94 1.98
CA ASP A 391 -38.09 -3.27 1.83
C ASP A 391 -38.13 -4.08 3.13
N TYR A 392 -37.59 -5.30 3.07
CA TYR A 392 -37.19 -6.06 4.25
C TYR A 392 -35.66 -6.19 4.30
N TYR A 393 -35.06 -5.58 5.31
CA TYR A 393 -33.63 -5.68 5.60
C TYR A 393 -33.41 -6.88 6.51
N ILE A 394 -32.78 -7.92 5.99
CA ILE A 394 -32.60 -9.19 6.70
C ILE A 394 -31.43 -9.11 7.71
N PRO A 395 -31.45 -9.95 8.76
CA PRO A 395 -30.25 -10.20 9.57
C PRO A 395 -29.09 -10.73 8.73
N LEU A 396 -27.86 -10.32 9.02
CA LEU A 396 -26.66 -10.80 8.33
C LEU A 396 -26.39 -12.29 8.55
N SER A 397 -26.84 -12.86 9.67
CA SER A 397 -26.84 -14.31 9.87
C SER A 397 -27.67 -15.04 8.80
N ASP A 398 -28.80 -14.46 8.38
CA ASP A 398 -29.73 -15.03 7.40
C ASP A 398 -29.36 -14.74 5.94
N ALA A 399 -28.33 -13.93 5.68
CA ALA A 399 -27.82 -13.65 4.33
C ALA A 399 -27.43 -14.91 3.54
N HIS A 400 -27.17 -16.03 4.22
CA HIS A 400 -26.93 -17.32 3.60
C HIS A 400 -28.20 -18.00 3.03
N GLN A 401 -29.41 -17.59 3.43
CA GLN A 401 -30.68 -18.19 2.97
C GLN A 401 -31.15 -17.59 1.63
N TYR A 402 -30.86 -16.32 1.38
CA TYR A 402 -31.36 -15.55 0.25
C TYR A 402 -30.36 -15.49 -0.92
N TRP A 403 -30.87 -15.33 -2.15
CA TRP A 403 -30.02 -15.16 -3.34
C TRP A 403 -29.65 -13.70 -3.60
N GLU A 404 -30.62 -12.82 -3.39
CA GLU A 404 -30.50 -11.36 -3.44
C GLU A 404 -31.24 -10.83 -2.21
N PHE A 405 -30.66 -9.86 -1.49
CA PHE A 405 -31.19 -9.34 -0.24
C PHE A 405 -30.83 -7.88 -0.04
N CYS A 406 -31.46 -7.26 0.96
CA CYS A 406 -31.16 -5.93 1.48
C CYS A 406 -30.71 -6.10 2.94
N THR A 407 -29.73 -5.31 3.39
CA THR A 407 -29.17 -5.39 4.74
C THR A 407 -28.73 -4.01 5.24
N ILE A 408 -28.76 -3.81 6.55
CA ILE A 408 -28.16 -2.66 7.24
C ILE A 408 -27.17 -3.23 8.26
N GLY A 409 -25.94 -2.70 8.30
CA GLY A 409 -24.89 -3.23 9.17
C GLY A 409 -23.83 -2.18 9.51
N VAL A 410 -23.23 -2.30 10.69
CA VAL A 410 -22.13 -1.45 11.14
C VAL A 410 -20.83 -1.88 10.47
N VAL A 411 -20.09 -0.93 9.93
CA VAL A 411 -18.85 -1.20 9.19
C VAL A 411 -17.70 -1.44 10.15
N THR A 412 -17.15 -2.66 10.13
CA THR A 412 -15.92 -2.99 10.88
C THR A 412 -14.66 -2.73 10.06
N SER A 413 -14.74 -2.83 8.74
CA SER A 413 -13.64 -2.50 7.83
C SER A 413 -14.17 -2.19 6.43
N ALA A 414 -13.52 -1.25 5.74
CA ALA A 414 -13.73 -0.97 4.33
C ALA A 414 -12.36 -0.80 3.64
N SER A 415 -12.16 -1.45 2.50
CA SER A 415 -10.98 -1.19 1.67
C SER A 415 -11.13 0.12 0.92
N ALA A 416 -10.00 0.79 0.63
CA ALA A 416 -10.00 1.78 -0.44
C ALA A 416 -10.53 1.14 -1.75
N PRO A 417 -11.24 1.90 -2.60
CA PRO A 417 -11.61 1.41 -3.92
C PRO A 417 -10.38 1.15 -4.80
N GLU A 418 -10.31 -0.02 -5.41
CA GLU A 418 -9.19 -0.44 -6.26
C GLU A 418 -9.66 -0.84 -7.66
N VAL A 419 -8.91 -0.46 -8.71
CA VAL A 419 -9.13 -0.98 -10.07
C VAL A 419 -8.64 -2.43 -10.14
N LYS A 420 -9.54 -3.35 -10.49
CA LYS A 420 -9.18 -4.77 -10.73
C LYS A 420 -8.71 -5.00 -12.16
N ARG A 421 -8.14 -6.18 -12.41
CA ARG A 421 -7.61 -6.57 -13.74
C ARG A 421 -8.64 -6.53 -14.88
N THR A 422 -9.93 -6.48 -14.56
CA THR A 422 -11.04 -6.31 -15.52
C THR A 422 -11.24 -4.85 -15.95
N GLY A 423 -10.65 -3.88 -15.25
CA GLY A 423 -10.92 -2.45 -15.38
C GLY A 423 -12.01 -1.94 -14.43
N ASP A 424 -12.75 -2.84 -13.77
CA ASP A 424 -13.79 -2.45 -12.81
C ASP A 424 -13.16 -1.98 -11.48
N TRP A 425 -13.73 -0.93 -10.89
CA TRP A 425 -13.47 -0.53 -9.51
C TRP A 425 -14.13 -1.52 -8.53
N MET A 426 -13.46 -1.82 -7.42
CA MET A 426 -13.96 -2.70 -6.36
C MET A 426 -13.62 -2.17 -4.98
N ALA A 427 -14.61 -2.15 -4.07
CA ALA A 427 -14.42 -1.92 -2.64
C ALA A 427 -14.92 -3.14 -1.85
N CYS A 428 -14.12 -3.62 -0.89
CA CYS A 428 -14.47 -4.74 -0.02
C CYS A 428 -14.81 -4.20 1.36
N ILE A 429 -16.03 -4.48 1.84
CA ILE A 429 -16.54 -3.97 3.12
C ILE A 429 -16.95 -5.18 3.99
N THR A 430 -16.61 -5.13 5.28
CA THR A 430 -17.09 -6.08 6.28
C THR A 430 -18.09 -5.38 7.20
N VAL A 431 -19.28 -5.97 7.35
CA VAL A 431 -20.37 -5.42 8.17
C VAL A 431 -20.80 -6.39 9.28
N LEU A 432 -21.20 -5.83 10.43
CA LEU A 432 -21.76 -6.53 11.58
C LEU A 432 -23.17 -6.04 11.91
N ASP A 433 -23.96 -6.91 12.54
CA ASP A 433 -25.22 -6.61 13.19
C ASP A 433 -25.36 -7.52 14.44
N PRO A 434 -26.42 -7.38 15.26
CA PRO A 434 -26.63 -8.24 16.44
C PRO A 434 -26.70 -9.74 16.14
N SER A 435 -26.93 -10.17 14.89
CA SER A 435 -27.08 -11.59 14.53
C SER A 435 -25.77 -12.29 14.15
N ASN A 436 -24.73 -11.54 13.78
CA ASN A 436 -23.42 -12.10 13.40
C ASN A 436 -22.25 -11.60 14.26
N ALA A 437 -22.52 -10.80 15.30
CA ALA A 437 -21.53 -10.38 16.28
C ALA A 437 -21.34 -11.44 17.39
N ASP A 438 -20.20 -12.14 17.38
CA ASP A 438 -19.85 -13.10 18.42
C ASP A 438 -19.26 -12.40 19.67
N LEU A 439 -20.12 -12.13 20.65
CA LEU A 439 -19.77 -11.54 21.94
C LEU A 439 -18.94 -12.46 22.86
N ASP A 440 -19.00 -13.78 22.64
CA ASP A 440 -18.43 -14.79 23.53
C ASP A 440 -17.07 -15.29 23.05
N SER A 441 -16.69 -14.99 21.81
CA SER A 441 -15.39 -15.26 21.19
C SER A 441 -14.17 -14.81 22.02
N GLY A 442 -14.35 -13.85 22.94
CA GLY A 442 -13.34 -13.42 23.93
C GLY A 442 -12.16 -12.62 23.37
N TYR A 443 -11.90 -12.74 22.07
CA TYR A 443 -10.96 -11.93 21.30
C TYR A 443 -11.75 -10.88 20.54
N GLY A 444 -11.44 -9.60 20.77
CA GLY A 444 -12.20 -8.50 20.19
C GLY A 444 -12.23 -8.52 18.65
N PHE A 445 -13.38 -8.17 18.07
CA PHE A 445 -13.63 -8.09 16.62
C PHE A 445 -12.39 -7.69 15.81
N GLY A 446 -11.83 -8.63 15.05
CA GLY A 446 -10.76 -8.37 14.09
C GLY A 446 -11.31 -8.18 12.67
N ASP A 447 -10.44 -7.84 11.71
CA ASP A 447 -10.73 -7.68 10.26
C ASP A 447 -11.41 -8.88 9.56
N LYS A 448 -11.63 -9.97 10.29
CA LYS A 448 -12.26 -11.20 9.83
C LYS A 448 -13.70 -11.36 10.30
N ASP A 449 -14.11 -10.62 11.33
CA ASP A 449 -15.37 -10.83 12.01
C ASP A 449 -16.45 -9.95 11.35
N GLY A 450 -17.47 -10.63 10.85
CA GLY A 450 -18.60 -10.04 10.13
C GLY A 450 -18.75 -10.51 8.68
N PHE A 451 -19.81 -10.04 8.06
CA PHE A 451 -20.23 -10.46 6.73
C PHE A 451 -19.54 -9.60 5.67
N LYS A 452 -18.83 -10.25 4.74
CA LYS A 452 -18.02 -9.56 3.72
C LYS A 452 -18.82 -9.31 2.46
N ILE A 453 -18.73 -8.10 1.93
CA ILE A 453 -19.45 -7.64 0.74
C ILE A 453 -18.46 -6.97 -0.21
N ASN A 454 -18.37 -7.48 -1.44
CA ASN A 454 -17.59 -6.86 -2.52
C ASN A 454 -18.52 -6.02 -3.39
N CYS A 455 -18.34 -4.70 -3.35
CA CYS A 455 -19.06 -3.74 -4.18
C CYS A 455 -18.24 -3.45 -5.45
N PHE A 456 -18.88 -3.43 -6.61
CA PHE A 456 -18.23 -3.18 -7.91
C PHE A 456 -18.84 -1.99 -8.65
N SER A 457 -18.01 -1.19 -9.32
CA SER A 457 -18.42 -0.10 -10.22
C SER A 457 -17.59 -0.13 -11.50
N LYS A 458 -18.20 0.23 -12.63
CA LYS A 458 -17.51 0.25 -13.94
C LYS A 458 -17.06 1.62 -14.41
N LEU A 459 -17.65 2.67 -13.85
CA LEU A 459 -17.56 4.02 -14.42
C LEU A 459 -16.85 4.96 -13.44
N TYR A 460 -17.40 5.09 -12.23
CA TYR A 460 -16.92 6.03 -11.21
C TYR A 460 -16.49 5.29 -9.95
N GLN A 461 -15.41 5.75 -9.33
CA GLN A 461 -14.93 5.22 -8.05
C GLN A 461 -15.82 5.70 -6.89
N GLU A 462 -16.55 6.80 -7.11
CA GLU A 462 -17.42 7.54 -6.18
C GLU A 462 -18.78 6.85 -6.04
N TRP A 463 -19.16 6.02 -7.02
CA TRP A 463 -20.34 5.14 -6.96
C TRP A 463 -20.15 3.94 -6.01
N LEU A 464 -18.95 3.76 -5.44
CA LEU A 464 -18.68 2.74 -4.43
C LEU A 464 -18.77 3.35 -3.02
N PRO A 465 -19.41 2.65 -2.06
CA PRO A 465 -19.48 3.13 -0.68
C PRO A 465 -18.07 3.25 -0.07
N ARG A 466 -17.80 4.40 0.57
CA ARG A 466 -16.56 4.71 1.31
C ARG A 466 -16.81 5.02 2.81
N PRO A 467 -17.48 4.13 3.57
CA PRO A 467 -17.73 4.34 4.99
C PRO A 467 -16.45 4.24 5.82
N ARG A 468 -16.46 4.90 6.99
CA ARG A 468 -15.46 4.74 8.05
C ARG A 468 -15.83 3.56 8.94
N GLN A 469 -14.88 3.09 9.73
CA GLN A 469 -15.16 2.12 10.78
C GLN A 469 -16.11 2.74 11.83
N GLY A 470 -17.18 2.02 12.19
CA GLY A 470 -18.23 2.50 13.10
C GLY A 470 -19.38 3.24 12.41
N ASP A 471 -19.28 3.59 11.12
CA ASP A 471 -20.43 4.07 10.35
C ASP A 471 -21.43 2.92 10.11
N VAL A 472 -22.71 3.25 9.94
CA VAL A 472 -23.75 2.28 9.57
C VAL A 472 -24.01 2.35 8.06
N LEU A 473 -23.91 1.21 7.40
CA LEU A 473 -24.04 1.08 5.95
C LEU A 473 -25.33 0.32 5.60
N LEU A 474 -26.22 1.00 4.86
CA LEU A 474 -27.40 0.42 4.25
C LEU A 474 -27.06 -0.05 2.83
N LEU A 475 -27.39 -1.30 2.50
CA LEU A 475 -27.15 -1.89 1.18
C LEU A 475 -28.40 -2.60 0.67
N ARG A 476 -28.79 -2.27 -0.58
CA ARG A 476 -29.92 -2.90 -1.28
C ARG A 476 -29.42 -3.69 -2.48
N LYS A 477 -30.11 -4.79 -2.78
CA LYS A 477 -29.83 -5.67 -3.95
C LYS A 477 -28.43 -6.30 -3.91
N VAL A 478 -27.97 -6.66 -2.71
CA VAL A 478 -26.76 -7.44 -2.51
C VAL A 478 -27.04 -8.89 -2.90
N LYS A 479 -26.20 -9.46 -3.76
CA LYS A 479 -26.31 -10.86 -4.20
C LYS A 479 -25.43 -11.76 -3.36
N ARG A 480 -25.96 -12.87 -2.86
CA ARG A 480 -25.17 -13.90 -2.16
C ARG A 480 -24.24 -14.64 -3.13
N SER A 481 -22.99 -14.79 -2.71
CA SER A 481 -21.98 -15.65 -3.33
C SER A 481 -21.40 -16.59 -2.26
N ILE A 482 -20.94 -17.77 -2.67
CA ILE A 482 -20.28 -18.72 -1.79
C ILE A 482 -18.85 -18.90 -2.30
N TRP A 483 -17.87 -18.54 -1.48
CA TRP A 483 -16.45 -18.62 -1.81
C TRP A 483 -15.71 -19.35 -0.69
N GLN A 484 -14.99 -20.43 -1.02
CA GLN A 484 -14.27 -21.27 -0.04
C GLN A 484 -15.15 -21.68 1.16
N GLU A 485 -16.35 -22.20 0.86
CA GLU A 485 -17.37 -22.62 1.84
C GLU A 485 -17.93 -21.48 2.72
N SER A 486 -17.44 -20.24 2.59
CA SER A 486 -17.92 -19.04 3.29
C SER A 486 -18.95 -18.27 2.45
N SER A 487 -20.01 -17.77 3.09
CA SER A 487 -21.00 -16.89 2.46
C SER A 487 -20.48 -15.44 2.41
N MET A 488 -20.71 -14.75 1.30
CA MET A 488 -20.35 -13.33 1.11
C MET A 488 -21.34 -12.62 0.20
N GLY A 489 -21.42 -11.29 0.30
CA GLY A 489 -22.20 -10.45 -0.59
C GLY A 489 -21.41 -9.98 -1.81
N ILE A 490 -22.12 -9.74 -2.91
CA ILE A 490 -21.63 -9.04 -4.09
C ILE A 490 -22.64 -7.95 -4.46
N GLY A 491 -22.22 -6.70 -4.41
CA GLY A 491 -22.95 -5.56 -4.94
C GLY A 491 -22.51 -5.26 -6.38
N TYR A 492 -23.44 -5.41 -7.34
CA TYR A 492 -23.14 -5.16 -8.76
C TYR A 492 -23.43 -3.72 -9.16
N PHE A 493 -22.59 -3.17 -10.04
CA PHE A 493 -22.59 -1.79 -10.52
C PHE A 493 -23.92 -1.30 -11.14
N ASP A 494 -24.80 -2.22 -11.56
CA ASP A 494 -26.08 -1.97 -12.24
C ASP A 494 -27.31 -2.13 -11.32
N LYS A 495 -27.10 -2.53 -10.05
CA LYS A 495 -28.17 -2.90 -9.12
C LYS A 495 -27.98 -2.42 -7.70
N LEU A 496 -26.74 -2.42 -7.20
CA LEU A 496 -26.41 -2.05 -5.84
C LEU A 496 -26.86 -0.62 -5.57
N ARG A 497 -27.66 -0.43 -4.52
CA ARG A 497 -27.93 0.90 -3.97
C ARG A 497 -27.50 0.97 -2.52
N TRP A 498 -26.98 2.11 -2.09
CA TRP A 498 -26.38 2.25 -0.77
C TRP A 498 -26.53 3.66 -0.19
N ALA A 499 -26.45 3.73 1.14
CA ALA A 499 -26.41 4.95 1.93
C ALA A 499 -25.55 4.72 3.18
N ILE A 500 -24.88 5.76 3.67
CA ILE A 500 -24.07 5.71 4.89
C ILE A 500 -24.71 6.63 5.93
N TYR A 501 -24.99 6.13 7.13
CA TYR A 501 -25.26 6.94 8.31
C TYR A 501 -23.98 7.04 9.14
N SER A 502 -23.49 8.24 9.43
CA SER A 502 -22.33 8.41 10.30
C SER A 502 -22.76 8.90 11.69
N PRO A 503 -22.60 8.08 12.74
CA PRO A 503 -22.94 8.49 14.11
C PRO A 503 -22.11 9.68 14.59
N SER A 504 -20.94 9.93 13.97
CA SER A 504 -20.07 11.07 14.26
C SER A 504 -20.59 12.41 13.73
N ILE A 505 -21.45 12.37 12.71
CA ILE A 505 -22.08 13.54 12.09
C ILE A 505 -23.52 13.69 12.58
N GLY A 506 -24.19 12.57 12.90
CA GLY A 506 -25.62 12.51 13.23
C GLY A 506 -26.52 12.51 11.98
N GLU A 507 -25.94 12.48 10.79
CA GLU A 507 -26.63 12.54 9.51
C GLU A 507 -26.20 11.40 8.58
N TRP A 508 -26.96 11.22 7.49
CA TRP A 508 -26.62 10.30 6.42
C TRP A 508 -26.08 11.01 5.18
N HIS A 509 -25.19 10.32 4.44
CA HIS A 509 -24.49 10.86 3.29
C HIS A 509 -24.14 9.77 2.25
N HIS A 510 -23.75 10.22 1.06
CA HIS A 510 -23.19 9.38 -0.02
C HIS A 510 -21.68 9.54 -0.17
N GLY A 511 -21.01 10.07 0.86
CA GLY A 511 -19.59 10.41 0.80
C GLY A 511 -19.31 11.60 -0.13
N ASP A 512 -18.05 11.73 -0.55
CA ASP A 512 -17.66 12.69 -1.60
C ASP A 512 -18.01 12.10 -2.98
N LEU A 513 -18.84 12.83 -3.73
CA LEU A 513 -19.33 12.46 -5.05
C LEU A 513 -18.39 12.89 -6.19
N GLY A 514 -17.45 13.80 -5.93
CA GLY A 514 -16.57 14.37 -6.96
C GLY A 514 -17.34 14.81 -8.21
N GLU A 515 -16.87 14.35 -9.38
CA GLU A 515 -17.53 14.58 -10.69
C GLU A 515 -18.57 13.52 -11.06
N ALA A 516 -18.83 12.53 -10.19
CA ALA A 516 -19.70 11.41 -10.54
C ALA A 516 -21.19 11.82 -10.50
N PRO A 517 -21.95 11.63 -11.59
CA PRO A 517 -23.35 12.03 -11.63
C PRO A 517 -24.20 11.16 -10.68
N ARG A 518 -25.17 11.79 -10.02
CA ARG A 518 -26.13 11.11 -9.13
C ARG A 518 -27.01 10.09 -9.87
N VAL A 519 -27.31 10.33 -11.14
CA VAL A 519 -28.15 9.44 -11.97
C VAL A 519 -27.52 9.31 -13.36
N MET A 520 -27.49 8.10 -13.90
CA MET A 520 -27.06 7.86 -15.28
C MET A 520 -27.87 6.73 -15.92
N ALA A 521 -28.18 6.86 -17.22
CA ALA A 521 -28.76 5.78 -18.01
C ALA A 521 -27.77 4.63 -18.21
N LEU A 522 -28.16 3.41 -17.81
CA LEU A 522 -27.35 2.21 -18.03
C LEU A 522 -27.08 1.97 -19.53
N GLY A 523 -26.07 1.17 -19.86
CA GLY A 523 -25.84 0.74 -21.25
C GLY A 523 -25.39 1.85 -22.22
N GLY A 524 -24.76 2.92 -21.72
CA GLY A 524 -24.18 3.97 -22.57
C GLY A 524 -25.21 5.00 -23.07
N GLY A 525 -26.16 5.39 -22.21
CA GLY A 525 -27.14 6.45 -22.52
C GLY A 525 -28.53 5.96 -22.93
N PHE A 526 -28.68 4.69 -23.31
CA PHE A 526 -29.93 4.13 -23.85
C PHE A 526 -30.74 3.25 -22.88
N GLY A 527 -30.20 2.93 -21.70
CA GLY A 527 -30.87 2.12 -20.68
C GLY A 527 -31.66 2.93 -19.66
N ALA A 528 -32.31 2.23 -18.74
CA ALA A 528 -33.06 2.87 -17.65
C ALA A 528 -32.14 3.76 -16.78
N PRO A 529 -32.66 4.90 -16.26
CA PRO A 529 -31.92 5.73 -15.32
C PRO A 529 -31.65 4.94 -14.03
N PHE A 530 -30.38 4.89 -13.65
CA PHE A 530 -29.90 4.21 -12.46
C PHE A 530 -29.17 5.20 -11.56
N SER A 531 -29.36 5.04 -10.25
CA SER A 531 -28.56 5.68 -9.21
C SER A 531 -28.09 4.60 -8.24
N PRO A 532 -26.80 4.56 -7.87
CA PRO A 532 -26.31 3.75 -6.76
C PRO A 532 -26.62 4.40 -5.40
N PHE A 533 -27.03 5.66 -5.39
CA PHE A 533 -27.28 6.43 -4.18
C PHE A 533 -28.73 6.20 -3.72
N TRP A 534 -28.90 5.82 -2.45
CA TRP A 534 -30.21 5.64 -1.83
C TRP A 534 -30.47 6.76 -0.83
N ASP A 535 -31.61 7.43 -0.95
CA ASP A 535 -32.05 8.43 0.02
C ASP A 535 -32.84 7.71 1.13
N MET A 536 -32.26 7.66 2.33
CA MET A 536 -32.83 6.89 3.44
C MET A 536 -34.19 7.42 3.87
N GLN A 537 -35.12 6.49 4.10
CA GLN A 537 -36.41 6.80 4.69
C GLN A 537 -36.31 6.92 6.23
N GLN A 538 -37.33 7.50 6.86
CA GLN A 538 -37.33 7.78 8.30
C GLN A 538 -37.19 6.50 9.15
N ASP A 539 -37.87 5.42 8.76
CA ASP A 539 -37.79 4.11 9.40
C ASP A 539 -36.44 3.40 9.21
N GLU A 540 -35.81 3.59 8.04
CA GLU A 540 -34.43 3.16 7.78
C GLU A 540 -33.42 3.92 8.65
N LEU A 541 -33.60 5.24 8.80
CA LEU A 541 -32.75 6.11 9.61
C LEU A 541 -32.87 5.78 11.11
N GLU A 542 -34.08 5.59 11.63
CA GLU A 542 -34.32 5.19 13.03
C GLU A 542 -33.64 3.86 13.38
N TYR A 543 -33.66 2.87 12.47
CA TYR A 543 -32.93 1.62 12.68
C TYR A 543 -31.41 1.80 12.59
N CYS A 544 -30.90 2.67 11.70
CA CYS A 544 -29.48 3.02 11.65
C CYS A 544 -28.99 3.68 12.95
N ILE A 545 -29.80 4.54 13.58
CA ILE A 545 -29.51 5.13 14.89
C ILE A 545 -29.43 4.05 15.97
N GLN A 546 -30.44 3.18 16.07
CA GLN A 546 -30.43 2.06 17.03
C GLN A 546 -29.21 1.14 16.86
N LEU A 547 -28.81 0.88 15.61
CA LEU A 547 -27.64 0.04 15.32
C LEU A 547 -26.31 0.72 15.70
N ALA A 548 -26.24 2.05 15.60
CA ALA A 548 -25.12 2.83 16.10
C ALA A 548 -25.04 2.82 17.63
N ASP A 549 -26.17 2.97 18.32
CA ASP A 549 -26.24 2.88 19.79
C ASP A 549 -25.84 1.49 20.28
N TRP A 550 -26.34 0.43 19.63
CA TRP A 550 -25.90 -0.96 19.86
C TRP A 550 -24.38 -1.08 19.73
N TRP A 551 -23.78 -0.56 18.65
CA TRP A 551 -22.33 -0.62 18.45
C TRP A 551 -21.54 0.11 19.53
N GLN A 552 -21.98 1.30 19.95
CA GLN A 552 -21.34 2.03 21.04
C GLN A 552 -21.44 1.29 22.38
N ALA A 553 -22.59 0.69 22.68
CA ALA A 553 -22.77 -0.15 23.87
C ALA A 553 -21.88 -1.41 23.82
N MET A 554 -21.76 -2.04 22.65
CA MET A 554 -20.88 -3.18 22.38
C MET A 554 -19.40 -2.83 22.56
N GLU A 555 -18.93 -1.70 22.03
CA GLU A 555 -17.55 -1.23 22.23
C GLU A 555 -17.25 -0.90 23.69
N LYS A 556 -18.22 -0.29 24.39
CA LYS A 556 -18.14 0.03 25.83
C LYS A 556 -18.06 -1.25 26.67
N GLU A 557 -18.86 -2.27 26.36
CA GLU A 557 -18.82 -3.58 27.04
C GLU A 557 -17.52 -4.33 26.73
N LYS A 558 -17.07 -4.35 25.47
CA LYS A 558 -15.75 -4.85 25.06
C LYS A 558 -14.62 -4.16 25.84
N ARG A 559 -14.67 -2.84 26.01
CA ARG A 559 -13.69 -2.05 26.79
C ARG A 559 -13.70 -2.43 28.27
N LYS A 560 -14.86 -2.63 28.90
CA LYS A 560 -14.97 -3.14 30.27
C LYS A 560 -14.36 -4.55 30.41
N ARG A 561 -14.72 -5.47 29.51
CA ARG A 561 -14.21 -6.87 29.53
C ARG A 561 -12.69 -6.94 29.37
N MET A 562 -12.11 -6.13 28.47
CA MET A 562 -10.65 -6.06 28.29
C MET A 562 -9.94 -5.37 29.47
N GLY A 563 -10.61 -4.47 30.20
CA GLY A 563 -10.03 -3.70 31.30
C GLY A 563 -9.77 -4.46 32.61
N PHE A 564 -10.04 -5.77 32.69
CA PHE A 564 -9.91 -6.54 33.94
C PHE A 564 -9.03 -7.80 33.84
N ILE A 565 -8.50 -8.14 32.67
CA ILE A 565 -7.72 -9.37 32.49
C ILE A 565 -6.23 -9.07 32.63
N GLN A 566 -5.72 -9.14 33.86
CA GLN A 566 -4.31 -9.49 34.09
C GLN A 566 -4.07 -10.87 33.49
N GLN A 567 -3.36 -10.92 32.35
CA GLN A 567 -3.25 -12.13 31.53
C GLN A 567 -2.25 -13.14 32.11
N VAL A 568 -2.65 -13.85 33.16
CA VAL A 568 -1.99 -15.09 33.57
C VAL A 568 -2.34 -16.17 32.54
N SER A 569 -1.35 -16.54 31.73
CA SER A 569 -1.30 -17.67 30.79
C SER A 569 -2.51 -18.63 30.79
N MET A 570 -3.44 -18.41 29.87
CA MET A 570 -4.34 -19.47 29.40
C MET A 570 -4.16 -19.66 27.89
N VAL A 571 -3.92 -20.91 27.51
CA VAL A 571 -3.63 -21.33 26.14
C VAL A 571 -4.85 -21.02 25.24
N PRO A 572 -4.69 -20.28 24.12
CA PRO A 572 -5.81 -19.97 23.23
C PRO A 572 -6.44 -21.24 22.67
N ARG A 573 -7.76 -21.40 22.87
CA ARG A 573 -8.53 -22.43 22.15
C ARG A 573 -8.64 -22.03 20.68
N TYR A 574 -8.51 -23.01 19.79
CA TYR A 574 -8.51 -22.78 18.35
C TYR A 574 -9.89 -22.33 17.85
N SER A 575 -10.09 -21.02 17.67
CA SER A 575 -11.22 -20.49 16.91
C SER A 575 -11.10 -20.98 15.46
N MET A 576 -12.09 -21.78 15.03
CA MET A 576 -12.07 -22.52 13.75
C MET A 576 -12.04 -21.60 12.49
N GLY A 577 -12.20 -20.29 12.66
CA GLY A 577 -12.16 -19.25 11.62
C GLY A 577 -10.78 -18.82 11.12
N GLY A 578 -9.72 -19.61 11.35
CA GLY A 578 -8.44 -19.48 10.61
C GLY A 578 -7.77 -18.10 10.64
N GLY A 579 -7.86 -17.37 11.76
CA GLY A 579 -7.07 -16.15 12.00
C GLY A 579 -5.57 -16.43 11.83
N LYS A 580 -4.83 -15.53 11.17
CA LYS A 580 -3.36 -15.60 11.19
C LYS A 580 -2.92 -15.09 12.54
N GLN A 581 -2.37 -15.98 13.37
CA GLN A 581 -2.01 -15.66 14.74
C GLN A 581 -0.86 -14.65 14.76
N HIS A 582 -0.89 -13.70 15.71
CA HIS A 582 0.29 -12.93 16.06
C HIS A 582 1.32 -13.87 16.73
N ARG A 583 2.58 -13.80 16.32
CA ARG A 583 3.66 -14.65 16.83
C ARG A 583 4.95 -13.87 16.99
N LEU A 584 5.75 -14.32 17.95
CA LEU A 584 7.13 -13.91 18.13
C LEU A 584 8.04 -14.60 17.10
N ILE A 585 9.17 -13.99 16.75
CA ILE A 585 10.15 -14.53 15.80
C ILE A 585 10.69 -15.88 16.30
N SER A 586 10.93 -16.03 17.61
CA SER A 586 11.32 -17.29 18.25
C SER A 586 10.31 -18.43 18.07
N ASP A 587 9.03 -18.09 17.91
CA ASP A 587 7.91 -19.03 17.88
C ASP A 587 7.51 -19.42 16.46
N CYS A 588 8.07 -18.74 15.46
CA CYS A 588 7.79 -18.98 14.06
C CYS A 588 8.51 -20.23 13.55
N THR A 589 7.79 -21.05 12.78
CA THR A 589 8.36 -22.16 12.00
C THR A 589 7.73 -22.19 10.60
N PRO A 590 8.43 -22.73 9.58
CA PRO A 590 7.88 -22.82 8.22
C PRO A 590 6.57 -23.63 8.14
N ASP A 591 6.39 -24.60 9.03
CA ASP A 591 5.28 -25.56 9.03
C ASP A 591 4.09 -25.14 9.92
N MET A 592 4.18 -24.01 10.63
CA MET A 592 3.11 -23.58 11.53
C MET A 592 1.79 -23.28 10.77
N PRO A 593 0.62 -23.63 11.33
CA PRO A 593 -0.65 -23.36 10.66
C PRO A 593 -0.90 -21.84 10.54
N PRO A 594 -1.48 -21.36 9.40
CA PRO A 594 -2.09 -22.17 8.34
C PRO A 594 -1.15 -22.65 7.21
N ALA A 595 0.11 -22.17 7.12
CA ALA A 595 1.18 -22.64 6.20
C ALA A 595 2.43 -21.73 6.28
N GLY A 596 3.03 -21.60 7.46
CA GLY A 596 4.11 -20.64 7.74
C GLY A 596 3.65 -19.19 7.85
N TYR A 597 2.34 -18.91 7.72
CA TYR A 597 1.81 -17.54 7.76
C TYR A 597 1.51 -17.07 9.19
N PHE A 598 1.97 -15.87 9.52
CA PHE A 598 1.77 -15.23 10.81
C PHE A 598 1.59 -13.71 10.65
N ASN A 599 1.25 -13.07 11.77
CA ASN A 599 1.40 -11.64 11.96
C ASN A 599 2.45 -11.41 13.05
N CYS A 600 3.13 -10.27 13.07
CA CYS A 600 4.06 -9.88 14.13
C CYS A 600 4.04 -8.38 14.37
N THR A 601 4.63 -7.95 15.48
CA THR A 601 4.95 -6.55 15.77
C THR A 601 6.45 -6.49 15.90
N VAL A 602 7.09 -5.58 15.16
CA VAL A 602 8.55 -5.55 14.99
C VAL A 602 9.06 -4.11 14.92
N GLU A 603 10.34 -3.94 15.25
CA GLU A 603 11.13 -2.78 14.88
C GLU A 603 11.92 -3.08 13.60
N VAL A 604 11.92 -2.13 12.66
CA VAL A 604 12.75 -2.21 11.46
C VAL A 604 14.19 -1.86 11.84
N THR A 605 15.10 -2.82 11.71
CA THR A 605 16.53 -2.63 12.01
C THR A 605 17.29 -2.05 10.81
N HIS A 606 16.95 -2.49 9.59
CA HIS A 606 17.58 -2.02 8.37
C HIS A 606 16.69 -2.25 7.14
N VAL A 607 16.90 -1.45 6.09
CA VAL A 607 16.16 -1.55 4.81
C VAL A 607 17.16 -1.50 3.66
N TYR A 608 17.29 -2.59 2.91
CA TYR A 608 18.07 -2.56 1.66
C TYR A 608 17.14 -2.28 0.48
N PRO A 609 17.16 -1.06 -0.09
CA PRO A 609 16.46 -0.77 -1.34
C PRO A 609 17.04 -1.64 -2.45
N SER A 610 16.17 -2.16 -3.30
CA SER A 610 16.51 -3.22 -4.24
C SER A 610 16.26 -2.78 -5.67
N GLU A 611 17.22 -3.06 -6.55
CA GLU A 611 17.19 -2.73 -7.98
C GLU A 611 15.85 -3.10 -8.64
N ALA A 612 15.51 -2.38 -9.71
CA ALA A 612 14.24 -2.56 -10.42
C ALA A 612 13.98 -4.04 -10.80
N GLY A 613 12.90 -4.61 -10.26
CA GLY A 613 12.49 -6.00 -10.49
C GLY A 613 12.98 -7.03 -9.45
N ARG A 614 13.82 -6.66 -8.48
CA ARG A 614 14.18 -7.51 -7.32
C ARG A 614 13.35 -7.15 -6.08
N PRO A 615 13.11 -8.10 -5.15
CA PRO A 615 12.40 -7.84 -3.90
C PRO A 615 13.21 -6.92 -2.98
N LEU A 616 12.53 -6.07 -2.23
CA LEU A 616 13.16 -5.27 -1.17
C LEU A 616 13.47 -6.19 0.02
N SER A 617 14.64 -6.03 0.64
CA SER A 617 15.03 -6.78 1.84
C SER A 617 14.87 -5.90 3.08
N LEU A 618 13.84 -6.21 3.86
CA LEU A 618 13.56 -5.58 5.15
C LEU A 618 14.15 -6.43 6.26
N TRP A 619 14.88 -5.84 7.21
CA TRP A 619 15.43 -6.54 8.36
C TRP A 619 14.72 -6.05 9.62
N VAL A 620 14.16 -6.97 10.39
CA VAL A 620 13.29 -6.64 11.52
C VAL A 620 13.64 -7.45 12.76
N THR A 621 13.30 -6.93 13.94
CA THR A 621 13.39 -7.66 15.20
C THR A 621 12.14 -7.45 16.05
N ASP A 622 11.81 -8.45 16.87
CA ASP A 622 10.88 -8.31 18.00
C ASP A 622 11.58 -8.56 19.35
N TYR A 623 12.92 -8.56 19.33
CA TYR A 623 13.84 -8.89 20.43
C TYR A 623 13.73 -10.34 20.96
N THR A 624 13.19 -11.27 20.17
CA THR A 624 13.24 -12.71 20.45
C THR A 624 14.25 -13.44 19.59
N LYS A 625 14.88 -14.50 20.15
CA LYS A 625 15.95 -15.22 19.49
C LYS A 625 15.41 -16.15 18.39
N ASN A 626 15.83 -15.92 17.15
CA ASN A 626 15.60 -16.80 16.02
C ASN A 626 16.34 -18.13 16.23
N LYS A 627 15.68 -19.26 15.95
CA LYS A 627 16.24 -20.61 16.13
C LYS A 627 17.28 -20.98 15.08
N PHE A 628 17.17 -20.40 13.88
CA PHE A 628 18.10 -20.62 12.76
C PHE A 628 18.43 -19.27 12.12
N PRO A 629 19.17 -18.40 12.85
CA PRO A 629 19.52 -17.07 12.38
C PRO A 629 20.47 -17.17 11.20
N MET A 630 20.37 -16.21 10.29
CA MET A 630 21.30 -16.10 9.17
C MET A 630 22.58 -15.41 9.64
N PRO A 631 23.78 -15.93 9.29
CA PRO A 631 25.04 -15.25 9.59
C PRO A 631 25.10 -13.90 8.89
N LEU A 632 24.93 -12.85 9.67
CA LEU A 632 25.07 -11.46 9.25
C LEU A 632 26.49 -10.99 9.53
N ASP A 633 27.26 -10.80 8.46
CA ASP A 633 28.54 -10.08 8.48
C ASP A 633 28.32 -8.68 7.87
N THR A 634 27.65 -7.80 8.64
CA THR A 634 27.35 -6.43 8.22
C THR A 634 27.72 -5.44 9.30
N SER A 635 28.19 -4.25 8.91
CA SER A 635 28.62 -3.20 9.85
C SER A 635 27.50 -2.63 10.73
N TRP A 636 26.23 -2.85 10.37
CA TRP A 636 25.07 -2.43 11.16
C TRP A 636 24.57 -3.50 12.13
N CYS A 637 24.85 -4.79 11.88
CA CYS A 637 24.41 -5.89 12.74
C CYS A 637 25.59 -6.49 13.49
N ARG A 638 25.62 -6.36 14.81
CA ARG A 638 26.59 -7.10 15.62
C ARG A 638 26.35 -8.61 15.53
N PRO A 639 27.38 -9.46 15.58
CA PRO A 639 27.22 -10.92 15.55
C PRO A 639 26.26 -11.45 16.61
N GLU A 640 26.26 -10.86 17.81
CA GLU A 640 25.39 -11.25 18.93
C GLU A 640 23.93 -10.83 18.71
N PHE A 641 23.69 -9.79 17.90
CA PHE A 641 22.36 -9.31 17.55
C PHE A 641 21.78 -10.02 16.32
N ALA A 642 22.61 -10.60 15.45
CA ALA A 642 22.17 -11.36 14.27
C ALA A 642 21.17 -12.47 14.64
N ASP A 643 21.36 -13.08 15.81
CA ASP A 643 20.47 -14.06 16.43
C ASP A 643 19.03 -13.58 16.69
N TYR A 644 18.78 -12.27 16.66
CA TYR A 644 17.48 -11.63 16.96
C TYR A 644 16.84 -10.96 15.73
N VAL A 645 17.49 -11.02 14.56
CA VAL A 645 17.01 -10.37 13.34
C VAL A 645 16.39 -11.39 12.38
N LEU A 646 15.28 -11.01 11.76
CA LEU A 646 14.62 -11.74 10.68
C LEU A 646 14.69 -10.91 9.38
N GLN A 647 15.17 -11.52 8.30
CA GLN A 647 15.04 -10.95 6.95
C GLN A 647 13.62 -11.23 6.42
N ILE A 648 12.98 -10.20 5.87
CA ILE A 648 11.71 -10.29 5.13
C ILE A 648 11.95 -9.82 3.70
N GLU A 649 11.77 -10.70 2.71
CA GLU A 649 11.66 -10.32 1.31
C GLU A 649 10.27 -9.74 1.02
N ALA A 650 10.19 -8.46 0.68
CA ALA A 650 8.99 -7.79 0.23
C ALA A 650 8.89 -7.80 -1.31
N TRP A 651 7.78 -8.34 -1.84
CA TRP A 651 7.47 -8.49 -3.26
C TRP A 651 6.21 -7.71 -3.62
N ASP A 652 6.07 -7.37 -4.91
CA ASP A 652 4.85 -6.77 -5.47
C ASP A 652 4.34 -5.57 -4.63
N ALA A 653 3.07 -5.55 -4.22
CA ALA A 653 2.49 -4.46 -3.41
C ALA A 653 3.18 -4.27 -2.05
N ALA A 654 3.70 -5.34 -1.43
CA ALA A 654 4.49 -5.23 -0.21
C ALA A 654 5.81 -4.47 -0.43
N LYS A 655 6.40 -4.49 -1.64
CA LYS A 655 7.63 -3.74 -1.93
C LYS A 655 7.37 -2.23 -1.85
N GLU A 656 6.36 -1.75 -2.56
CA GLU A 656 5.97 -0.33 -2.59
C GLU A 656 5.66 0.20 -1.18
N LEU A 657 5.00 -0.62 -0.36
CA LEU A 657 4.72 -0.29 1.04
C LEU A 657 6.00 -0.23 1.90
N CYS A 658 6.90 -1.21 1.78
CA CYS A 658 8.14 -1.27 2.54
C CYS A 658 9.19 -0.23 2.11
N GLU A 659 9.12 0.31 0.90
CA GLU A 659 10.01 1.40 0.44
C GLU A 659 9.84 2.70 1.27
N SER A 660 8.71 2.86 1.96
CA SER A 660 8.44 3.98 2.87
C SER A 660 8.96 3.79 4.31
N MET A 661 9.40 2.59 4.68
CA MET A 661 9.80 2.26 6.06
C MET A 661 11.20 2.77 6.39
N GLN A 662 11.42 3.27 7.61
CA GLN A 662 12.74 3.70 8.09
C GLN A 662 13.26 2.80 9.22
N ALA A 663 14.58 2.70 9.34
CA ALA A 663 15.22 2.00 10.46
C ALA A 663 14.95 2.72 11.80
N GLY A 664 14.68 1.95 12.84
CA GLY A 664 14.28 2.42 14.18
C GLY A 664 12.78 2.73 14.31
N GLU A 665 11.96 2.44 13.29
CA GLU A 665 10.51 2.59 13.33
C GLU A 665 9.80 1.26 13.61
N TYR A 666 8.63 1.32 14.26
CA TYR A 666 7.88 0.15 14.70
C TYR A 666 6.68 -0.10 13.79
N TYR A 667 6.40 -1.36 13.49
CA TYR A 667 5.31 -1.77 12.59
C TYR A 667 4.60 -3.02 13.10
N ALA A 668 3.27 -3.04 12.96
CA ALA A 668 2.50 -4.28 12.96
C ALA A 668 2.46 -4.82 11.52
N LEU A 669 3.06 -6.00 11.31
CA LEU A 669 3.15 -6.68 10.02
C LEU A 669 2.20 -7.89 10.02
N GLY A 670 1.23 -7.88 9.12
CA GLY A 670 0.30 -8.98 8.91
C GLY A 670 0.52 -9.69 7.58
N ASN A 671 0.16 -10.98 7.53
CA ASN A 671 0.31 -11.83 6.33
C ASN A 671 1.78 -12.13 5.92
N VAL A 672 2.70 -12.14 6.88
CA VAL A 672 4.09 -12.54 6.66
C VAL A 672 4.16 -14.07 6.54
N LYS A 673 4.89 -14.61 5.56
CA LYS A 673 5.13 -16.05 5.41
C LYS A 673 6.56 -16.40 5.81
N PHE A 674 6.71 -17.11 6.92
CA PHE A 674 7.97 -17.72 7.35
C PHE A 674 8.34 -18.90 6.45
N ARG A 675 9.62 -19.06 6.09
CA ARG A 675 10.11 -20.15 5.24
C ARG A 675 11.59 -20.46 5.52
N VAL A 676 12.05 -21.61 5.04
CA VAL A 676 13.50 -21.87 4.90
C VAL A 676 13.96 -21.22 3.59
N GLY A 677 14.99 -20.39 3.68
CA GLY A 677 15.64 -19.76 2.53
C GLY A 677 16.49 -20.74 1.72
N ARG A 678 16.96 -20.31 0.55
CA ARG A 678 17.87 -21.11 -0.29
C ARG A 678 19.21 -21.40 0.40
N SER A 679 19.59 -20.55 1.35
CA SER A 679 20.77 -20.66 2.20
C SER A 679 20.60 -21.64 3.38
N GLY A 680 19.40 -22.18 3.60
CA GLY A 680 19.08 -23.05 4.74
C GLY A 680 18.67 -22.32 6.03
N TYR A 681 18.85 -21.00 6.09
CA TYR A 681 18.44 -20.17 7.24
C TYR A 681 16.94 -19.83 7.21
N TYR A 682 16.42 -19.36 8.34
CA TYR A 682 15.04 -18.89 8.43
C TYR A 682 14.92 -17.45 7.93
N GLU A 683 14.02 -17.26 6.97
CA GLU A 683 13.67 -15.97 6.37
C GLU A 683 12.14 -15.89 6.24
N ALA A 684 11.64 -14.69 5.96
CA ALA A 684 10.24 -14.46 5.68
C ALA A 684 10.03 -13.85 4.30
N LYS A 685 8.82 -14.02 3.77
CA LYS A 685 8.37 -13.43 2.51
C LYS A 685 7.01 -12.76 2.69
N ALA A 686 6.86 -11.57 2.13
CA ALA A 686 5.62 -10.83 2.05
C ALA A 686 5.29 -10.46 0.60
N ASN A 687 4.02 -10.63 0.20
CA ASN A 687 3.49 -10.24 -1.11
C ASN A 687 2.37 -9.21 -0.93
N ASP A 688 1.34 -9.58 -0.17
CA ASP A 688 0.22 -8.73 0.21
C ASP A 688 0.40 -8.38 1.70
N LEU A 689 1.44 -7.61 2.01
CA LEU A 689 1.76 -7.20 3.38
C LEU A 689 0.69 -6.23 3.87
N LYS A 690 0.01 -6.59 4.97
CA LYS A 690 -0.70 -5.59 5.77
C LYS A 690 0.34 -4.96 6.69
N CYS A 691 0.64 -3.67 6.56
CA CYS A 691 1.47 -2.97 7.53
C CYS A 691 0.69 -1.82 8.16
N VAL A 692 0.85 -1.64 9.48
CA VAL A 692 0.44 -0.44 10.19
C VAL A 692 1.68 0.09 10.91
N LYS A 693 2.04 1.34 10.64
CA LYS A 693 3.13 2.03 11.35
C LYS A 693 2.65 2.34 12.77
N LEU A 694 3.46 2.02 13.76
CA LEU A 694 3.14 2.20 15.18
C LEU A 694 3.98 3.33 15.76
N VAL A 695 3.33 4.30 16.41
CA VAL A 695 4.01 5.46 17.03
C VAL A 695 4.10 5.24 18.54
N PRO A 696 5.29 5.02 19.14
CA PRO A 696 5.40 4.72 20.57
C PRO A 696 4.82 5.79 21.49
N GLU A 697 4.98 7.08 21.13
CA GLU A 697 4.53 8.20 21.97
C GLU A 697 2.99 8.30 22.03
N GLU A 698 2.30 7.96 20.94
CA GLU A 698 0.83 8.03 20.84
C GLU A 698 0.17 6.70 21.23
N GLU A 699 0.69 5.58 20.74
CA GLU A 699 0.06 4.26 20.90
C GLU A 699 0.40 3.53 22.20
N ALA A 700 1.53 3.83 22.85
CA ALA A 700 1.83 3.20 24.14
C ALA A 700 0.79 3.55 25.21
N GLY A 701 0.14 4.72 25.09
CA GLY A 701 -1.02 5.11 25.91
C GLY A 701 -2.37 4.54 25.42
N GLN A 702 -2.46 4.03 24.18
CA GLN A 702 -3.72 3.58 23.55
C GLN A 702 -3.88 2.05 23.51
N ASN A 703 -3.30 1.33 24.48
CA ASN A 703 -3.49 -0.11 24.71
C ASN A 703 -3.02 -1.06 23.58
N ASN A 704 -2.04 -0.70 22.76
CA ASN A 704 -1.42 -1.66 21.84
C ASN A 704 -0.49 -2.63 22.61
N ALA A 705 -1.08 -3.70 23.17
CA ALA A 705 -0.39 -4.68 24.02
C ALA A 705 0.82 -5.34 23.33
N ASN A 706 0.78 -5.54 22.01
CA ASN A 706 1.89 -6.14 21.26
C ASN A 706 3.08 -5.18 21.12
N LEU A 707 2.82 -3.88 20.96
CA LEU A 707 3.85 -2.84 20.96
C LEU A 707 4.47 -2.70 22.35
N GLN A 708 3.65 -2.61 23.41
CA GLN A 708 4.13 -2.57 24.80
C GLN A 708 5.01 -3.79 25.12
N ALA A 709 4.58 -4.99 24.72
CA ALA A 709 5.37 -6.22 24.91
C ALA A 709 6.69 -6.21 24.12
N LEU A 710 6.73 -5.62 22.91
CA LEU A 710 7.97 -5.44 22.15
C LEU A 710 8.91 -4.45 22.86
N LEU A 711 8.40 -3.30 23.33
CA LEU A 711 9.20 -2.30 24.04
C LEU A 711 9.77 -2.86 25.36
N ALA A 712 9.01 -3.69 26.06
CA ALA A 712 9.49 -4.40 27.25
C ALA A 712 10.64 -5.38 26.92
N ARG A 713 10.51 -6.18 25.85
CA ARG A 713 11.60 -7.08 25.39
C ARG A 713 12.81 -6.32 24.86
N LYS A 714 12.61 -5.15 24.24
CA LYS A 714 13.69 -4.25 23.84
C LYS A 714 14.48 -3.78 25.05
N GLN A 715 13.80 -3.27 26.08
CA GLN A 715 14.43 -2.87 27.34
C GLN A 715 15.19 -4.05 27.97
N GLU A 716 14.54 -5.21 28.09
CA GLU A 716 15.18 -6.43 28.63
C GLU A 716 16.42 -6.86 27.83
N TYR A 717 16.40 -6.71 26.49
CA TYR A 717 17.55 -6.97 25.64
C TYR A 717 18.66 -5.92 25.84
N GLU A 718 18.31 -4.63 25.92
CA GLU A 718 19.26 -3.54 26.18
C GLU A 718 19.89 -3.64 27.58
N ASP A 719 19.15 -4.13 28.58
CA ASP A 719 19.64 -4.38 29.95
C ASP A 719 20.53 -5.64 30.03
N LYS A 720 20.21 -6.69 29.24
CA LYS A 720 20.97 -7.96 29.17
C LYS A 720 22.21 -7.88 28.29
N GLN A 721 22.24 -6.99 27.31
CA GLN A 721 23.43 -6.64 26.57
C GLN A 721 24.35 -5.86 27.50
N ASP A 722 25.04 -6.60 28.38
CA ASP A 722 26.06 -6.16 29.33
C ASP A 722 26.83 -5.00 28.70
N PRO A 723 26.69 -3.76 29.22
CA PRO A 723 26.78 -2.54 28.41
C PRO A 723 28.18 -2.38 27.84
N ASN A 724 28.34 -2.91 26.62
CA ASN A 724 29.60 -3.17 25.90
C ASN A 724 30.67 -2.15 26.29
N PRO A 725 31.63 -2.57 27.15
CA PRO A 725 32.13 -1.81 28.31
C PRO A 725 32.11 -0.33 28.02
N GLY A 726 31.00 0.30 28.43
CA GLY A 726 30.53 1.56 27.86
C GLY A 726 31.68 2.54 27.71
N PHE A 727 31.90 3.03 26.48
CA PHE A 727 33.02 3.94 26.22
C PHE A 727 32.97 5.05 27.26
N GLU A 728 34.11 5.30 27.91
CA GLU A 728 34.18 6.18 29.07
C GLU A 728 33.41 7.47 28.76
N HIS A 729 32.49 7.83 29.66
CA HIS A 729 31.72 9.06 29.46
C HIS A 729 32.64 10.23 29.76
N LEU A 730 33.01 10.97 28.72
CA LEU A 730 34.01 12.02 28.78
C LEU A 730 33.40 13.38 28.42
N THR A 731 33.96 14.41 29.05
CA THR A 731 33.65 15.81 28.71
C THR A 731 34.41 16.26 27.47
N ILE A 732 33.99 17.37 26.84
CA ILE A 732 34.68 17.94 25.66
C ILE A 732 36.14 18.32 26.00
N LYS A 733 36.39 18.74 27.23
CA LYS A 733 37.73 18.97 27.80
C LYS A 733 38.62 17.73 27.81
N GLU A 734 38.06 16.54 27.96
CA GLU A 734 38.79 15.27 28.13
C GLU A 734 39.00 14.51 26.82
N ILE A 735 38.59 15.11 25.69
CA ILE A 735 38.73 14.52 24.35
C ILE A 735 40.19 14.16 24.05
N GLN A 736 40.40 12.86 23.78
CA GLN A 736 41.68 12.28 23.38
C GLN A 736 41.61 11.83 21.92
N ARG A 737 42.71 12.03 21.20
CA ARG A 737 42.86 11.67 19.79
C ARG A 737 42.58 10.18 19.55
N ASP A 738 41.79 9.90 18.50
CA ASP A 738 41.47 8.58 17.95
C ASP A 738 40.78 7.62 18.95
N ARG A 739 40.47 8.09 20.16
CA ARG A 739 39.75 7.39 21.23
C ARG A 739 38.24 7.49 21.01
N PHE A 740 37.52 6.41 21.32
CA PHE A 740 36.07 6.39 21.39
C PHE A 740 35.61 6.76 22.82
N MET A 741 34.56 7.58 22.91
CA MET A 741 33.93 8.02 24.15
C MET A 741 32.42 8.09 23.97
N ASP A 742 31.69 8.04 25.09
CA ASP A 742 30.32 8.54 25.14
C ASP A 742 30.35 9.97 25.69
N CYS A 743 29.41 10.84 25.31
CA CYS A 743 29.28 12.17 25.89
C CYS A 743 27.81 12.62 25.96
N THR A 744 27.51 13.58 26.84
CA THR A 744 26.18 14.21 26.95
C THR A 744 26.34 15.69 26.67
N VAL A 745 25.65 16.17 25.65
CA VAL A 745 25.86 17.48 25.04
C VAL A 745 24.54 18.18 24.71
N GLU A 746 24.60 19.49 24.53
CA GLU A 746 23.55 20.29 23.91
C GLU A 746 23.89 20.56 22.44
N VAL A 747 22.90 20.42 21.56
CA VAL A 747 23.02 20.78 20.15
C VAL A 747 22.85 22.30 20.02
N LEU A 748 23.91 23.02 19.66
CA LEU A 748 23.86 24.46 19.44
C LEU A 748 23.41 24.81 18.03
N HIS A 749 23.88 24.04 17.04
CA HIS A 749 23.56 24.26 15.64
C HIS A 749 23.68 22.97 14.83
N ALA A 750 22.96 22.91 13.71
CA ALA A 750 22.99 21.79 12.77
C ALA A 750 23.01 22.35 11.34
N VAL A 751 23.97 21.89 10.53
CA VAL A 751 24.13 22.28 9.13
C VAL A 751 24.02 21.04 8.25
N HIS A 752 23.05 21.03 7.35
CA HIS A 752 22.80 19.93 6.42
C HIS A 752 23.30 20.29 5.01
N LEU A 753 24.15 19.44 4.43
CA LEU A 753 24.66 19.58 3.06
C LEU A 753 24.13 18.42 2.20
N PRO A 754 22.94 18.55 1.59
CA PRO A 754 22.25 17.44 0.93
C PRO A 754 23.05 16.90 -0.26
N GLU A 755 23.71 17.79 -1.01
CA GLU A 755 24.56 17.46 -2.17
C GLU A 755 25.74 16.55 -1.83
N GLN A 756 26.16 16.50 -0.56
CA GLN A 756 27.30 15.71 -0.09
C GLN A 756 26.88 14.50 0.77
N HIS A 757 25.58 14.34 1.07
CA HIS A 757 25.06 13.39 2.06
C HIS A 757 25.77 13.47 3.42
N VAL A 758 26.14 14.70 3.82
CA VAL A 758 26.86 15.01 5.07
C VAL A 758 26.04 16.02 5.88
N SER A 759 26.10 15.90 7.20
CA SER A 759 25.65 16.96 8.11
C SER A 759 26.68 17.22 9.20
N TYR A 760 26.70 18.44 9.70
CA TYR A 760 27.56 18.86 10.80
C TYR A 760 26.67 19.25 11.99
N LEU A 761 26.89 18.61 13.13
CA LEU A 761 26.34 19.06 14.41
C LEU A 761 27.40 19.84 15.17
N TYR A 762 27.02 20.99 15.69
CA TYR A 762 27.85 21.78 16.58
C TYR A 762 27.29 21.62 17.99
N VAL A 763 28.07 20.99 18.86
CA VAL A 763 27.60 20.57 20.18
C VAL A 763 28.52 21.09 21.29
N THR A 764 27.97 21.32 22.48
CA THR A 764 28.76 21.70 23.66
C THR A 764 28.34 20.93 24.90
N ASP A 765 29.28 20.74 25.82
CA ASP A 765 29.00 20.36 27.21
C ASP A 765 29.45 21.45 28.21
N TYR A 766 29.69 22.66 27.69
CA TYR A 766 30.19 23.82 28.42
C TYR A 766 31.60 23.69 29.01
N THR A 767 32.41 22.74 28.51
CA THR A 767 33.84 22.60 28.87
C THR A 767 34.76 22.91 27.69
N SER A 768 35.79 23.72 27.92
CA SER A 768 36.73 24.17 26.88
C SER A 768 37.89 23.20 26.67
N ASN A 769 38.29 23.01 25.41
CA ASN A 769 39.44 22.24 24.95
C ASN A 769 40.15 23.01 23.83
N SER A 770 41.35 23.51 24.08
CA SER A 770 42.14 24.31 23.11
C SER A 770 42.57 23.57 21.85
N SER A 771 42.25 22.27 21.72
CA SER A 771 42.48 21.48 20.50
C SER A 771 41.31 21.54 19.51
N ILE A 772 40.19 22.15 19.89
CA ILE A 772 38.97 22.31 19.09
C ILE A 772 39.04 23.65 18.34
N PRO A 773 38.49 23.77 17.11
CA PRO A 773 38.56 25.03 16.37
C PRO A 773 37.54 26.03 16.92
N ARG A 774 37.96 27.29 17.05
CA ARG A 774 37.04 28.40 17.36
C ARG A 774 35.99 28.54 16.27
N GLN A 775 34.76 28.86 16.70
CA GLN A 775 33.63 29.06 15.81
C GLN A 775 33.28 30.54 15.82
N ASP A 776 33.46 31.23 14.69
CA ASP A 776 33.24 32.67 14.54
C ASP A 776 31.74 33.06 14.40
N ALA A 777 30.83 32.15 14.74
CA ALA A 777 29.40 32.35 14.59
C ALA A 777 28.79 33.06 15.80
N GLN A 778 27.70 33.82 15.59
CA GLN A 778 27.00 34.52 16.67
C GLN A 778 26.44 33.57 17.74
N TRP A 779 26.08 32.33 17.37
CA TRP A 779 25.55 31.31 18.28
C TRP A 779 26.61 30.62 19.14
N SER A 780 27.92 30.82 18.87
CA SER A 780 29.05 30.26 19.62
C SER A 780 29.80 31.28 20.49
N ARG A 781 29.28 32.51 20.59
CA ARG A 781 29.87 33.57 21.43
C ARG A 781 29.95 33.13 22.90
N GLY A 782 31.10 33.33 23.55
CA GLY A 782 31.32 32.93 24.94
C GLY A 782 31.56 31.42 25.12
N LEU A 783 31.54 30.63 24.04
CA LEU A 783 31.83 29.20 24.01
C LEU A 783 33.13 28.91 23.23
N GLU A 784 34.08 29.85 23.30
CA GLU A 784 35.39 29.71 22.67
C GLU A 784 36.07 28.43 23.15
N ASP A 785 36.60 27.67 22.19
CA ASP A 785 37.25 26.38 22.39
C ASP A 785 36.33 25.30 23.04
N ALA A 786 35.02 25.53 23.17
CA ALA A 786 34.05 24.63 23.84
C ALA A 786 32.97 24.03 22.92
N VAL A 787 33.05 24.24 21.60
CA VAL A 787 32.09 23.73 20.60
C VAL A 787 32.72 22.65 19.74
N LEU A 788 32.35 21.39 19.97
CA LEU A 788 32.79 20.27 19.15
C LEU A 788 31.94 20.17 17.88
N THR A 789 32.58 20.18 16.72
CA THR A 789 31.95 19.86 15.44
C THR A 789 31.95 18.35 15.22
N ILE A 790 30.78 17.74 15.09
CA ILE A 790 30.59 16.32 14.80
C ILE A 790 30.11 16.17 13.35
N ARG A 791 30.87 15.43 12.54
CA ARG A 791 30.56 15.16 11.15
C ARG A 791 29.81 13.83 11.01
N LEU A 792 28.63 13.90 10.41
CA LEU A 792 27.68 12.81 10.23
C LEU A 792 27.51 12.47 8.75
N TYR A 793 27.30 11.18 8.47
CA TYR A 793 27.20 10.63 7.11
C TYR A 793 25.95 9.75 6.96
N ASN A 794 25.44 9.62 5.74
CA ASN A 794 24.35 8.68 5.38
C ASN A 794 23.13 8.84 6.31
N ALA A 795 22.64 7.74 6.91
CA ALA A 795 21.50 7.74 7.84
C ALA A 795 21.69 8.66 9.06
N GLN A 796 22.93 8.91 9.49
CA GLN A 796 23.22 9.85 10.58
C GLN A 796 22.98 11.31 10.14
N ALA A 797 23.22 11.65 8.86
CA ALA A 797 22.95 12.98 8.34
C ALA A 797 21.45 13.29 8.34
N VAL A 798 20.61 12.31 7.96
CA VAL A 798 19.14 12.41 8.06
C VAL A 798 18.66 12.51 9.50
N MET A 799 19.38 11.92 10.45
CA MET A 799 19.09 12.10 11.88
C MET A 799 19.35 13.53 12.35
N ALA A 800 20.37 14.21 11.80
CA ALA A 800 20.71 15.58 12.15
C ALA A 800 19.58 16.58 11.84
N GLU A 801 18.85 16.37 10.74
CA GLU A 801 17.67 17.16 10.36
C GLU A 801 16.55 17.13 11.42
N LYS A 802 16.47 16.04 12.20
CA LYS A 802 15.47 15.84 13.26
C LYS A 802 15.91 16.43 14.62
N LEU A 803 17.12 17.00 14.70
CA LEU A 803 17.66 17.61 15.93
C LEU A 803 17.50 19.14 15.90
N ILE A 804 16.80 19.65 16.90
CA ILE A 804 16.51 21.09 17.05
C ILE A 804 17.60 21.72 17.93
N PRO A 805 18.17 22.88 17.56
CA PRO A 805 19.03 23.68 18.45
C PRO A 805 18.41 23.87 19.84
N GLY A 806 19.24 23.76 20.89
CA GLY A 806 18.83 23.77 22.29
C GLY A 806 18.39 22.42 22.85
N CYS A 807 18.32 21.34 22.05
CA CYS A 807 18.02 20.01 22.57
C CYS A 807 19.25 19.32 23.17
N PHE A 808 19.02 18.54 24.22
CA PHE A 808 20.04 17.72 24.87
C PHE A 808 20.12 16.34 24.22
N CYS A 809 21.32 15.82 24.04
CA CYS A 809 21.56 14.51 23.44
C CYS A 809 22.67 13.75 24.19
N LYS A 810 22.50 12.44 24.38
CA LYS A 810 23.59 11.51 24.68
C LYS A 810 24.11 10.95 23.37
N ILE A 811 25.40 11.13 23.10
CA ILE A 811 26.08 10.65 21.91
C ILE A 811 26.99 9.49 22.33
N ARG A 812 26.82 8.32 21.70
CA ARG A 812 27.59 7.10 22.00
C ARG A 812 28.58 6.75 20.91
N SER A 813 29.71 6.16 21.28
CA SER A 813 30.77 5.73 20.34
C SER A 813 31.33 6.90 19.49
N LEU A 814 31.45 8.08 20.07
CA LEU A 814 32.02 9.25 19.42
C LEU A 814 33.54 9.10 19.32
N GLN A 815 34.08 9.06 18.10
CA GLN A 815 35.52 9.06 17.87
C GLN A 815 36.00 10.47 17.53
N ALA A 816 36.86 11.04 18.35
CA ALA A 816 37.50 12.31 18.04
C ALA A 816 38.70 12.09 17.10
N LYS A 817 38.60 12.59 15.87
CA LYS A 817 39.67 12.55 14.87
C LYS A 817 40.28 13.93 14.68
N ARG A 818 41.55 13.96 14.28
CA ARG A 818 42.21 15.20 13.88
C ARG A 818 41.81 15.55 12.44
N SER A 819 41.27 16.73 12.21
CA SER A 819 41.02 17.28 10.86
C SER A 819 42.35 17.58 10.15
N PHE A 820 42.28 17.90 8.85
CA PHE A 820 43.45 18.32 8.07
C PHE A 820 44.09 19.59 8.64
N ASP A 821 43.29 20.49 9.19
CA ASP A 821 43.73 21.75 9.83
C ASP A 821 44.32 21.53 11.25
N GLY A 822 44.38 20.28 11.72
CA GLY A 822 45.02 19.94 12.98
C GLY A 822 44.13 20.05 14.23
N HIS A 823 42.85 20.40 14.08
CA HIS A 823 41.86 20.48 15.16
C HIS A 823 41.12 19.16 15.37
N TYR A 824 40.41 18.97 16.50
CA TYR A 824 39.53 17.80 16.67
C TYR A 824 38.14 18.01 16.05
N GLU A 825 37.71 17.01 15.28
CA GLU A 825 36.34 16.80 14.81
C GLU A 825 35.81 15.47 15.35
N GLY A 826 34.54 15.42 15.74
CA GLY A 826 33.86 14.18 16.12
C GLY A 826 33.38 13.41 14.90
N ARG A 827 33.47 12.07 14.93
CA ARG A 827 32.82 11.18 13.95
C ARG A 827 32.12 10.03 14.67
N LEU A 828 30.95 9.62 14.15
CA LEU A 828 30.21 8.46 14.64
C LEU A 828 30.44 7.27 13.70
N GLY A 829 30.93 6.15 14.24
CA GLY A 829 31.27 4.97 13.45
C GLY A 829 30.11 3.99 13.29
N GLY A 830 29.76 3.67 12.05
CA GLY A 830 28.67 2.73 11.72
C GLY A 830 27.32 3.41 11.48
N GLU A 831 26.33 2.65 10.99
CA GLU A 831 25.00 3.18 10.66
C GLU A 831 24.02 3.14 11.84
N GLY A 832 24.52 2.83 13.04
CA GLY A 832 23.71 2.71 14.26
C GLY A 832 23.10 4.02 14.74
N LYS A 833 22.09 3.91 15.62
CA LYS A 833 21.54 5.07 16.32
C LYS A 833 22.50 5.48 17.44
N HIS A 834 23.45 6.35 17.12
CA HIS A 834 24.47 6.84 18.06
C HIS A 834 24.03 8.07 18.88
N ILE A 835 23.02 8.81 18.42
CA ILE A 835 22.53 10.02 19.08
C ILE A 835 21.15 9.74 19.68
N PHE A 836 21.04 9.96 20.99
CA PHE A 836 19.82 9.75 21.77
C PHE A 836 19.38 11.09 22.34
N LYS A 837 18.29 11.66 21.80
CA LYS A 837 17.67 12.87 22.34
C LYS A 837 17.20 12.61 23.77
N MET A 838 17.53 13.51 24.69
CA MET A 838 17.17 13.42 26.10
C MET A 838 16.11 14.48 26.43
N HIS A 839 15.14 14.12 27.28
CA HIS A 839 14.20 15.09 27.82
C HIS A 839 14.89 15.95 28.89
N ALA A 840 14.72 17.28 28.83
CA ALA A 840 15.33 18.21 29.79
C ALA A 840 14.93 17.95 31.26
N GLY A 841 13.78 17.32 31.50
CA GLY A 841 13.32 16.89 32.82
C GLY A 841 13.77 15.47 33.23
N SER A 842 14.67 14.82 32.49
CA SER A 842 15.16 13.48 32.83
C SER A 842 16.00 13.50 34.10
N SER A 843 15.85 12.47 34.94
CA SER A 843 16.64 12.24 36.15
C SER A 843 18.02 11.63 35.88
N ASP A 844 18.45 11.51 34.61
CA ASP A 844 19.80 11.06 34.25
C ASP A 844 20.88 11.99 34.86
N PRO A 845 21.80 11.47 35.70
CA PRO A 845 22.79 12.30 36.40
C PRO A 845 23.76 13.01 35.44
N LEU A 846 24.04 12.45 34.27
CA LEU A 846 24.93 13.04 33.27
C LEU A 846 24.27 14.25 32.58
N LEU A 847 22.94 14.21 32.43
CA LEU A 847 22.18 15.36 31.97
C LEU A 847 22.08 16.45 33.04
N GLN A 848 21.84 16.07 34.29
CA GLN A 848 21.81 17.04 35.40
C GLN A 848 23.15 17.77 35.54
N GLU A 849 24.29 17.07 35.38
CA GLU A 849 25.61 17.68 35.37
C GLU A 849 25.87 18.56 34.13
N LEU A 850 25.30 18.23 32.96
CA LEU A 850 25.31 19.12 31.79
C LEU A 850 24.51 20.42 32.06
N ILE A 851 23.31 20.30 32.62
CA ILE A 851 22.44 21.44 32.97
C ILE A 851 23.13 22.33 34.02
N ARG A 852 23.82 21.73 35.00
CA ARG A 852 24.63 22.44 35.99
C ARG A 852 25.72 23.28 35.31
N ARG A 853 26.52 22.66 34.44
CA ARG A 853 27.60 23.35 33.69
C ARG A 853 27.07 24.46 32.76
N LYS A 854 25.89 24.27 32.16
CA LYS A 854 25.18 25.31 31.39
C LYS A 854 24.86 26.54 32.22
N ASN A 855 24.34 26.33 33.44
CA ASN A 855 24.01 27.43 34.35
C ASN A 855 25.30 28.12 34.86
N ASP A 856 26.34 27.38 35.21
CA ASP A 856 27.65 27.93 35.59
C ASP A 856 28.28 28.78 34.46
N TRP A 857 28.09 28.38 33.20
CA TRP A 857 28.51 29.16 32.04
C TRP A 857 27.69 30.43 31.88
N ARG A 858 26.37 30.35 31.92
CA ARG A 858 25.47 31.52 31.79
C ARG A 858 25.73 32.56 32.89
N ASN A 859 25.95 32.11 34.13
CA ASN A 859 26.28 33.00 35.24
C ASN A 859 27.59 33.76 34.97
N ARG A 860 28.65 33.07 34.49
CA ARG A 860 29.92 33.69 34.11
C ARG A 860 29.78 34.67 32.93
N GLU A 861 28.97 34.35 31.94
CA GLU A 861 28.66 35.28 30.83
C GLU A 861 27.96 36.54 31.34
N GLN A 862 26.96 36.38 32.23
CA GLN A 862 26.26 37.49 32.84
C GLN A 862 27.17 38.33 33.75
N ASP A 863 28.07 37.71 34.51
CA ASP A 863 29.08 38.40 35.33
C ASP A 863 30.07 39.20 34.48
N LEU A 864 30.50 38.68 33.32
CA LEU A 864 31.37 39.39 32.37
C LEU A 864 30.67 40.56 31.66
N LEU A 865 29.35 40.48 31.47
CA LEU A 865 28.54 41.58 30.93
C LEU A 865 28.23 42.64 31.99
N ALA A 866 28.00 42.25 33.25
CA ALA A 866 27.73 43.16 34.36
C ALA A 866 29.00 43.84 34.88
N ASN A 867 30.11 43.11 34.93
CA ASN A 867 31.43 43.56 35.34
C ASN A 867 32.40 43.31 34.17
N PRO A 868 32.31 44.11 33.07
CA PRO A 868 33.32 44.03 32.02
C PRO A 868 34.70 44.21 32.67
N PRO A 869 35.67 43.32 32.40
CA PRO A 869 36.96 43.37 33.06
C PRO A 869 37.55 44.75 32.81
N VAL A 870 37.66 45.54 33.88
CA VAL A 870 38.22 46.88 33.83
C VAL A 870 39.62 46.72 33.26
N GLU A 871 39.81 47.13 32.01
CA GLU A 871 41.13 47.15 31.39
C GLU A 871 42.02 47.93 32.34
N GLN A 872 42.93 47.21 33.02
CA GLN A 872 43.93 47.83 33.85
C GLN A 872 44.84 48.59 32.91
N ARG A 873 44.47 49.85 32.65
CA ARG A 873 45.30 50.84 31.99
C ARG A 873 46.60 50.85 32.74
N LYS A 874 47.60 50.22 32.13
CA LYS A 874 48.94 50.15 32.63
C LYS A 874 49.54 51.52 32.38
N ASP A 875 49.31 52.44 33.32
CA ASP A 875 49.83 53.80 33.34
C ASP A 875 51.36 53.80 33.55
N ASP A 876 52.08 53.20 32.60
CA ASP A 876 53.53 53.26 32.50
C ASP A 876 53.93 54.48 31.65
N SER A 877 54.09 55.60 32.36
CA SER A 877 55.07 56.67 32.13
C SER A 877 55.23 57.29 30.72
N ALA A 878 55.09 58.63 30.68
CA ALA A 878 55.40 59.48 29.54
C ALA A 878 56.75 59.18 28.85
N GLY A 879 56.70 59.02 27.52
CA GLY A 879 57.86 58.92 26.63
C GLY A 879 57.57 59.65 25.31
N GLU A 880 58.05 60.88 25.20
CA GLU A 880 57.86 61.77 24.05
C GLU A 880 58.68 61.31 22.83
N VAL A 881 58.03 60.69 21.82
CA VAL A 881 58.65 60.49 20.49
C VAL A 881 57.63 60.72 19.37
N ALA A 882 58.12 61.44 18.35
CA ALA A 882 57.54 61.87 17.08
C ALA A 882 56.43 61.02 16.42
N ALA A 883 55.62 61.71 15.61
CA ALA A 883 54.62 61.12 14.73
C ALA A 883 55.22 60.06 13.78
N VAL A 884 54.70 58.84 13.88
CA VAL A 884 54.97 57.72 12.96
C VAL A 884 53.76 57.56 12.01
N PRO A 885 53.94 57.23 10.72
CA PRO A 885 52.85 57.18 9.74
C PRO A 885 51.80 56.11 10.05
N LEU A 886 50.63 56.18 9.39
CA LEU A 886 49.68 55.06 9.37
C LEU A 886 50.37 53.78 8.86
N VAL A 887 50.73 52.90 9.78
CA VAL A 887 51.19 51.55 9.46
C VAL A 887 49.96 50.74 9.04
N SER A 888 49.96 50.30 7.78
CA SER A 888 49.00 49.34 7.24
C SER A 888 48.83 48.15 8.19
N ARG A 889 47.58 47.69 8.37
CA ARG A 889 47.27 46.48 9.16
C ARG A 889 48.29 45.38 8.84
N PRO A 890 48.98 44.80 9.84
CA PRO A 890 49.87 43.68 9.59
C PRO A 890 49.05 42.54 8.96
N SER A 891 49.48 42.09 7.79
CA SER A 891 48.97 40.86 7.20
C SER A 891 49.22 39.72 8.18
N LEU A 892 48.22 38.85 8.34
CA LEU A 892 48.37 37.60 9.07
C LEU A 892 49.61 36.86 8.53
N PRO A 893 50.50 36.34 9.40
CA PRO A 893 51.68 35.62 8.94
C PRO A 893 51.23 34.43 8.08
N LEU A 894 51.70 34.37 6.83
CA LEU A 894 51.43 33.22 5.96
C LEU A 894 52.03 31.96 6.61
N PRO A 895 51.37 30.80 6.48
CA PRO A 895 51.97 29.53 6.89
C PRO A 895 53.31 29.32 6.17
N GLU A 896 54.30 28.78 6.89
CA GLU A 896 55.61 28.46 6.31
C GLU A 896 55.46 27.55 5.09
N GLY A 897 56.06 27.95 3.95
CA GLY A 897 56.05 27.18 2.71
C GLY A 897 55.18 27.73 1.57
N TYR A 898 54.43 28.83 1.78
CA TYR A 898 53.67 29.51 0.72
C TYR A 898 54.35 30.81 0.31
N SER A 899 54.49 31.04 -1.01
CA SER A 899 54.93 32.31 -1.59
C SER A 899 53.78 32.97 -2.35
N THR A 900 53.72 34.30 -2.34
CA THR A 900 52.71 35.03 -3.12
C THR A 900 52.99 34.92 -4.62
N LEU A 901 51.97 35.12 -5.47
CA LEU A 901 52.17 35.14 -6.93
C LEU A 901 53.12 36.25 -7.39
N GLU A 902 53.29 37.31 -6.59
CA GLU A 902 54.22 38.41 -6.85
C GLU A 902 55.66 38.04 -6.49
N GLU A 903 55.88 37.34 -5.38
CA GLU A 903 57.17 36.71 -5.03
C GLU A 903 57.59 35.66 -6.07
N VAL A 904 56.66 34.82 -6.54
CA VAL A 904 56.95 33.82 -7.59
C VAL A 904 57.31 34.49 -8.92
N LYS A 905 56.66 35.61 -9.27
CA LYS A 905 56.99 36.42 -10.47
C LYS A 905 58.34 37.15 -10.37
N THR A 906 58.73 37.57 -9.18
CA THR A 906 59.99 38.30 -8.93
C THR A 906 61.18 37.37 -8.61
N SER A 907 60.93 36.09 -8.31
CA SER A 907 61.96 35.09 -8.09
C SER A 907 62.75 34.76 -9.37
N ALA A 908 64.05 35.05 -9.36
CA ALA A 908 64.99 34.66 -10.41
C ALA A 908 65.12 33.13 -10.60
N GLY A 909 64.66 32.34 -9.63
CA GLY A 909 64.68 30.88 -9.65
C GLY A 909 63.34 30.24 -10.02
N CYS A 910 62.44 30.97 -10.71
CA CYS A 910 61.05 30.57 -10.97
C CYS A 910 60.91 29.07 -11.36
N PRO A 911 60.30 28.23 -10.50
CA PRO A 911 60.24 26.79 -10.72
C PRO A 911 59.32 26.46 -11.91
N ARG A 912 59.76 25.53 -12.78
CA ARG A 912 59.03 25.12 -14.00
C ARG A 912 57.59 24.62 -13.75
N LYS A 913 57.23 24.29 -12.51
CA LYS A 913 55.88 23.96 -12.07
C LYS A 913 55.69 24.51 -10.65
N PHE A 914 54.56 25.15 -10.39
CA PHE A 914 54.07 25.51 -9.07
C PHE A 914 52.57 25.23 -8.98
N MET A 915 52.05 25.08 -7.77
CA MET A 915 50.64 24.81 -7.50
C MET A 915 50.02 26.04 -6.83
N VAL A 916 49.00 26.63 -7.47
CA VAL A 916 48.33 27.84 -6.97
C VAL A 916 47.12 27.43 -6.13
N PHE A 917 47.12 27.82 -4.86
CA PHE A 917 45.93 27.77 -4.01
C PHE A 917 45.26 29.13 -4.05
N ALA A 918 44.04 29.19 -4.58
CA ALA A 918 43.21 30.39 -4.60
C ALA A 918 41.92 30.14 -3.81
N ARG A 919 41.51 31.12 -3.01
CA ARG A 919 40.18 31.19 -2.40
C ARG A 919 39.35 32.19 -3.19
N ILE A 920 38.08 31.87 -3.45
CA ILE A 920 37.12 32.84 -3.96
C ILE A 920 36.92 33.88 -2.86
N ALA A 921 37.46 35.08 -3.07
CA ALA A 921 37.33 36.21 -2.15
C ALA A 921 36.09 37.06 -2.45
N ASP A 922 35.68 37.10 -3.72
CA ASP A 922 34.52 37.81 -4.24
C ASP A 922 34.08 37.14 -5.56
N PHE A 923 32.83 37.33 -5.98
CA PHE A 923 32.32 36.85 -7.25
C PHE A 923 31.29 37.84 -7.84
N TYR A 924 31.41 38.09 -9.14
CA TYR A 924 30.52 38.99 -9.87
C TYR A 924 30.06 38.33 -11.17
N PRO A 925 28.76 38.36 -11.52
CA PRO A 925 27.66 38.93 -10.72
C PRO A 925 27.34 38.13 -9.45
N LEU A 926 26.71 38.80 -8.47
CA LEU A 926 26.33 38.21 -7.18
C LEU A 926 25.14 37.24 -7.28
N ALA A 927 24.39 37.30 -8.38
CA ALA A 927 23.22 36.48 -8.63
C ALA A 927 23.57 35.32 -9.59
N LEU A 928 23.30 34.08 -9.19
CA LEU A 928 23.73 32.86 -9.90
C LEU A 928 23.03 32.67 -11.26
N ASP A 929 21.85 33.24 -11.42
CA ASP A 929 21.09 33.35 -12.67
C ASP A 929 21.74 34.30 -13.67
N GLU A 930 22.36 35.40 -13.23
CA GLU A 930 23.16 36.28 -14.10
C GLU A 930 24.47 35.60 -14.58
N CYS A 931 24.92 34.55 -13.90
CA CYS A 931 26.04 33.69 -14.34
C CYS A 931 25.64 32.63 -15.39
N LEU A 932 24.35 32.43 -15.67
CA LEU A 932 23.83 31.34 -16.51
C LEU A 932 23.14 31.87 -17.77
N PHE A 933 23.78 31.73 -18.94
CA PHE A 933 23.14 31.99 -20.23
C PHE A 933 22.69 30.68 -20.91
N LEU A 934 21.40 30.56 -21.21
CA LEU A 934 20.85 29.37 -21.87
C LEU A 934 21.09 29.48 -23.38
N ARG A 935 22.11 28.76 -23.90
CA ARG A 935 22.40 28.69 -25.34
C ARG A 935 21.64 27.55 -26.00
N CYS A 936 20.82 27.86 -26.99
CA CYS A 936 20.21 26.83 -27.84
C CYS A 936 21.27 26.14 -28.70
N THR A 937 21.48 24.84 -28.52
CA THR A 937 22.48 24.04 -29.25
C THR A 937 22.22 23.94 -30.76
N ARG A 938 20.99 24.21 -31.23
CA ARG A 938 20.63 24.21 -32.66
C ARG A 938 20.84 25.54 -33.38
N CYS A 939 20.76 26.67 -32.69
CA CYS A 939 20.82 28.00 -33.34
C CYS A 939 21.81 28.99 -32.70
N ASN A 940 22.55 28.57 -31.67
CA ASN A 940 23.56 29.36 -30.94
C ASN A 940 23.11 30.69 -30.32
N LYS A 941 21.82 31.04 -30.39
CA LYS A 941 21.27 32.20 -29.69
C LYS A 941 21.27 31.95 -28.17
N LYS A 942 21.69 32.97 -27.41
CA LYS A 942 21.53 33.05 -25.96
C LYS A 942 20.08 33.43 -25.65
N ARG A 943 19.54 32.90 -24.56
CA ARG A 943 18.28 33.27 -23.93
C ARG A 943 18.55 33.65 -22.48
#